data_AF-K3Y5V0-F1
#
_entry.id   AF-K3Y5V0-F1
#
_cell.length_a   1.000
_cell.length_b   1.000
_cell.length_c   1.000
_cell.angle_alpha   90.00
_cell.angle_beta   90.00
_cell.angle_gamma   90.00
#
_symmetry.space_group_name_H-M   'P 1'
#
loop_
_entity.id
_entity.type
_entity.pdbx_description
1 polymer ?
#
loop_
_entity_poly.entity_id
_entity_poly.type
_entity_poly.pdbx_seq_one_letter_code
_entity_poly.pdbx_strand_id
1 'polypeptide(L)'
;MIPRPCRLDERAAPADDNSKLDDEPFDRILIPAAKRTLPPARTVQHHHLRPTPPILKRLRSDSQRLLPLRAHVRPTPPPALPPAPPPREPRSIRAGGVGSGGPSMRSPALLAAVVAALLLAAGARAATEEAYVTLLYGDEFVLGVRVLGKSLRDTGTRRDMVVLVSDGVSEYSRKLLQADGWIVNRITLLANPNQVRPKRFWGVYTKLKIFNMTSFKKVVYLDADTIVVKSIDDLFKCGQFCGNLKHSERMNSGVMVVEPSETLFNDMINQVGSLPSYTGGDQGFLNSYYSDFANSRVFEPDSPLTPEPKTQRLSTLYNADVGLYMLANKWMVDEKELRVIHYTLGPLKPWDWFTAWLVKPVEIWQDIRQTLEESLPGTGGGRNPHDQLVVKILFILPFCLLLFGYYQSCFQTNKELISLRSLCAFARRARHKYKSEESLPSYSVVGSASSFSISNQRLSNGTHSKLPLYFGAIAVLVCFVSAGFSLAFAFAIIPRQVMPWTGLLLMFEWTFVSFFLLFGSYLRFVYRWGSISANHVGFSNSDSSENHMGSGHQRNMSDCDMDATFYWIGMAAIATVAVLLPTILGITALFTKLGLMVAGGVVLASFMTYAAEHLAISAFNKGQKDRNGSRTRSSCF
;
A
#
# COMPACT_ATOMS: atom_id res chain seq x y z
N MET A 1 36.45 57.51 -21.61
CA MET A 1 37.23 56.37 -21.07
C MET A 1 36.49 55.80 -19.88
N ILE A 2 36.45 54.46 -19.82
CA ILE A 2 35.85 53.61 -18.78
C ILE A 2 36.40 54.00 -17.38
N PRO A 3 35.67 53.71 -16.29
CA PRO A 3 36.13 52.59 -15.47
C PRO A 3 35.01 51.73 -14.84
N ARG A 4 35.15 50.42 -15.04
CA ARG A 4 35.11 49.38 -13.98
C ARG A 4 36.56 48.86 -13.87
N PRO A 5 36.99 48.08 -12.86
CA PRO A 5 36.22 47.26 -11.90
C PRO A 5 36.79 47.23 -10.44
N CYS A 6 36.13 46.51 -9.53
CA CYS A 6 36.77 45.48 -8.68
C CYS A 6 35.75 44.70 -7.83
N ARG A 7 36.04 43.40 -7.65
CA ARG A 7 35.33 42.35 -6.90
C ARG A 7 36.34 41.70 -5.94
N LEU A 8 35.84 40.81 -5.06
CA LEU A 8 36.51 39.90 -4.08
C LEU A 8 36.16 40.33 -2.62
N ASP A 9 35.81 39.47 -1.65
CA ASP A 9 35.75 38.01 -1.60
C ASP A 9 34.96 37.50 -0.37
N GLU A 10 34.70 36.19 -0.34
CA GLU A 10 34.01 35.34 0.66
C GLU A 10 34.65 35.26 2.07
N ARG A 11 33.84 34.98 3.12
CA ARG A 11 33.89 33.75 3.98
C ARG A 11 33.05 33.83 5.29
N ALA A 12 32.13 32.86 5.40
CA ALA A 12 31.83 31.91 6.51
C ALA A 12 31.57 32.30 8.00
N ALA A 13 30.36 31.89 8.45
CA ALA A 13 29.95 31.21 9.72
C ALA A 13 29.81 32.03 11.04
N PRO A 14 29.05 31.58 12.07
CA PRO A 14 28.30 30.30 12.27
C PRO A 14 26.84 30.43 12.78
N ALA A 15 26.22 29.27 13.02
CA ALA A 15 24.89 29.04 13.60
C ALA A 15 24.95 28.75 15.12
N ASP A 16 23.88 29.10 15.85
CA ASP A 16 23.31 28.50 17.08
C ASP A 16 21.97 29.24 17.34
N ASP A 17 20.79 28.62 17.25
CA ASP A 17 20.09 27.64 18.10
C ASP A 17 19.18 28.26 19.21
N ASN A 18 17.99 27.66 19.33
CA ASN A 18 16.93 27.76 20.34
C ASN A 18 15.76 28.75 20.16
N SER A 19 14.66 28.19 19.63
CA SER A 19 13.36 28.29 20.31
C SER A 19 12.48 27.07 20.00
N LYS A 20 12.35 26.18 20.98
CA LYS A 20 11.20 25.26 21.14
C LYS A 20 9.89 26.06 21.15
N LEU A 21 8.86 25.58 20.47
CA LEU A 21 7.47 25.70 20.93
C LEU A 21 6.58 24.65 20.23
N ASP A 22 6.20 23.64 21.00
CA ASP A 22 4.92 22.95 21.12
C ASP A 22 4.22 22.34 19.87
N ASP A 23 4.22 21.00 19.87
CA ASP A 23 3.26 20.12 19.19
C ASP A 23 1.89 20.18 19.89
N GLU A 24 0.82 20.50 19.15
CA GLU A 24 -0.57 20.16 19.49
C GLU A 24 -1.33 19.76 18.21
N PRO A 25 -2.34 18.86 18.30
CA PRO A 25 -2.81 18.03 17.20
C PRO A 25 -3.91 18.69 16.37
N PHE A 26 -4.07 18.15 15.15
CA PHE A 26 -5.16 18.42 14.22
C PHE A 26 -6.54 18.23 14.88
N ASP A 27 -7.29 19.32 15.07
CA ASP A 27 -8.75 19.32 14.92
C ASP A 27 -9.36 20.73 14.84
N ARG A 28 -10.41 20.86 14.01
CA ARG A 28 -11.37 21.98 13.85
C ARG A 28 -10.96 23.18 12.97
N ILE A 29 -11.38 23.10 11.69
CA ILE A 29 -11.88 24.27 10.96
C ILE A 29 -13.40 24.06 10.80
N LEU A 30 -14.17 24.60 11.74
CA LEU A 30 -15.61 24.81 11.62
C LEU A 30 -15.84 26.20 11.02
N ILE A 31 -16.68 26.24 9.97
CA ILE A 31 -17.14 27.45 9.28
C ILE A 31 -18.07 28.24 10.22
N PRO A 32 -17.95 29.58 10.33
CA PRO A 32 -18.94 30.36 11.09
C PRO A 32 -20.22 30.52 10.27
N ALA A 33 -21.33 29.99 10.79
CA ALA A 33 -22.67 30.19 10.24
C ALA A 33 -23.15 31.64 10.50
N ALA A 34 -23.45 32.35 9.41
CA ALA A 34 -24.08 33.66 9.46
C ALA A 34 -25.53 33.54 9.98
N LYS A 35 -25.86 34.36 10.98
CA LYS A 35 -27.23 34.56 11.50
C LYS A 35 -28.12 35.11 10.38
N ARG A 36 -29.15 34.34 9.98
CA ARG A 36 -30.36 34.88 9.35
C ARG A 36 -31.57 34.51 10.22
N THR A 37 -32.20 35.55 10.75
CA THR A 37 -33.47 35.55 11.49
C THR A 37 -34.63 35.16 10.57
N LEU A 38 -35.45 34.18 10.98
CA LEU A 38 -36.78 33.92 10.43
C LEU A 38 -37.88 34.29 11.46
N PRO A 39 -39.05 34.79 11.02
CA PRO A 39 -40.16 35.21 11.89
C PRO A 39 -41.07 34.05 12.34
N PRO A 40 -41.94 34.24 13.36
CA PRO A 40 -42.57 33.14 14.10
C PRO A 40 -43.80 32.55 13.42
N ALA A 41 -44.06 31.29 13.80
CA ALA A 41 -45.08 30.38 13.29
C ALA A 41 -46.52 30.84 13.57
N ARG A 42 -47.42 30.59 12.60
CA ARG A 42 -48.88 30.55 12.79
C ARG A 42 -49.37 29.10 12.82
N THR A 43 -50.12 28.81 13.87
CA THR A 43 -50.96 27.62 14.09
C THR A 43 -52.07 27.54 13.03
N VAL A 44 -52.50 26.32 12.64
CA VAL A 44 -53.93 25.89 12.56
C VAL A 44 -54.07 24.46 11.98
N GLN A 45 -54.71 23.64 12.80
CA GLN A 45 -55.68 22.53 12.60
C GLN A 45 -55.38 21.23 11.83
N HIS A 46 -55.71 20.16 12.57
CA HIS A 46 -55.91 18.76 12.18
C HIS A 46 -57.15 18.54 11.32
N HIS A 47 -57.03 17.67 10.32
CA HIS A 47 -58.14 16.84 9.85
C HIS A 47 -57.71 15.38 9.58
N HIS A 48 -58.63 14.49 9.93
CA HIS A 48 -58.55 13.02 9.97
C HIS A 48 -58.34 12.34 8.61
N LEU A 49 -57.68 11.18 8.60
CA LEU A 49 -58.11 9.96 7.89
C LEU A 49 -57.37 8.70 8.40
N ARG A 50 -58.03 7.55 8.28
CA ARG A 50 -57.96 6.31 9.10
C ARG A 50 -56.77 5.35 8.85
N PRO A 51 -56.50 4.40 9.78
CA PRO A 51 -55.47 3.36 9.64
C PRO A 51 -55.99 2.04 9.05
N THR A 52 -55.14 1.29 8.34
CA THR A 52 -55.36 -0.11 7.91
C THR A 52 -54.41 -1.08 8.66
N PRO A 53 -54.87 -2.29 9.08
CA PRO A 53 -54.04 -3.27 9.82
C PRO A 53 -53.41 -4.36 8.92
N PRO A 54 -52.55 -5.25 9.50
CA PRO A 54 -51.58 -6.06 8.77
C PRO A 54 -52.07 -7.48 8.42
N ILE A 55 -51.45 -8.10 7.41
CA ILE A 55 -51.66 -9.52 7.07
C ILE A 55 -50.45 -10.34 7.52
N LEU A 56 -50.71 -11.28 8.42
CA LEU A 56 -49.79 -12.30 8.92
C LEU A 56 -50.50 -13.66 8.78
N LYS A 57 -49.76 -14.66 8.28
CA LYS A 57 -49.96 -16.12 8.41
C LYS A 57 -50.81 -16.86 7.35
N ARG A 58 -50.11 -17.54 6.45
CA ARG A 58 -50.23 -19.00 6.24
C ARG A 58 -48.81 -19.57 6.38
N LEU A 59 -48.49 -20.17 7.54
CA LEU A 59 -48.33 -21.62 7.74
C LEU A 59 -47.28 -22.18 6.76
N ARG A 60 -46.03 -22.42 7.16
CA ARG A 60 -45.53 -23.36 8.19
C ARG A 60 -45.98 -24.82 7.95
N SER A 61 -45.59 -25.36 6.81
CA SER A 61 -45.20 -26.75 6.52
C SER A 61 -44.53 -26.66 5.14
N ASP A 62 -43.29 -27.06 4.87
CA ASP A 62 -42.48 -28.14 5.40
C ASP A 62 -41.01 -27.68 5.50
N SER A 63 -40.48 -27.68 6.73
CA SER A 63 -39.04 -27.84 6.95
C SER A 63 -38.85 -29.27 7.43
N GLN A 64 -38.19 -30.08 6.61
CA GLN A 64 -37.25 -31.17 6.94
C GLN A 64 -37.33 -32.32 5.92
N ARG A 65 -36.55 -32.22 4.84
CA ARG A 65 -35.81 -33.36 4.28
C ARG A 65 -34.45 -32.88 3.74
N LEU A 66 -33.44 -33.13 4.57
CA LEU A 66 -32.10 -33.66 4.29
C LEU A 66 -31.50 -33.60 2.87
N LEU A 67 -30.27 -33.06 2.86
CA LEU A 67 -29.05 -33.37 2.08
C LEU A 67 -28.77 -32.66 0.73
N PRO A 68 -27.49 -32.33 0.47
CA PRO A 68 -27.07 -31.52 -0.67
C PRO A 68 -26.71 -32.40 -1.88
N LEU A 69 -27.41 -32.23 -2.99
CA LEU A 69 -26.95 -32.73 -4.28
C LEU A 69 -25.99 -31.72 -4.91
N ARG A 70 -24.70 -32.02 -4.73
CA ARG A 70 -23.57 -31.40 -5.44
C ARG A 70 -23.65 -31.82 -6.91
N ALA A 71 -24.35 -31.04 -7.74
CA ALA A 71 -24.30 -31.19 -9.19
C ALA A 71 -23.05 -30.48 -9.72
N HIS A 72 -22.03 -31.27 -10.05
CA HIS A 72 -20.93 -30.83 -10.92
C HIS A 72 -21.50 -30.47 -12.29
N VAL A 73 -21.61 -29.17 -12.57
CA VAL A 73 -21.72 -28.68 -13.95
C VAL A 73 -20.35 -28.89 -14.60
N ARG A 74 -20.25 -29.89 -15.50
CA ARG A 74 -19.12 -30.00 -16.41
C ARG A 74 -19.18 -28.84 -17.41
N PRO A 75 -18.05 -28.18 -17.74
CA PRO A 75 -18.02 -27.27 -18.86
C PRO A 75 -18.17 -28.07 -20.15
N THR A 76 -19.12 -27.67 -20.99
CA THR A 76 -19.23 -28.09 -22.39
C THR A 76 -18.03 -27.56 -23.19
N PRO A 77 -17.35 -28.39 -24.00
CA PRO A 77 -16.27 -27.92 -24.86
C PRO A 77 -16.84 -27.06 -26.01
N PRO A 78 -16.06 -26.08 -26.52
CA PRO A 78 -16.46 -25.31 -27.70
C PRO A 78 -16.48 -26.20 -28.95
N PRO A 79 -17.30 -25.86 -29.97
CA PRO A 79 -17.38 -26.62 -31.20
C PRO A 79 -16.04 -26.61 -31.94
N ALA A 80 -15.67 -27.77 -32.51
CA ALA A 80 -14.43 -27.96 -33.25
C ALA A 80 -14.40 -27.13 -34.55
N LEU A 81 -13.28 -26.42 -34.76
CA LEU A 81 -12.94 -25.79 -36.04
C LEU A 81 -12.75 -26.86 -37.13
N PRO A 82 -13.19 -26.61 -38.38
CA PRO A 82 -12.92 -27.52 -39.49
C PRO A 82 -11.42 -27.56 -39.82
N PRO A 83 -10.91 -28.70 -40.33
CA PRO A 83 -9.49 -28.88 -40.61
C PRO A 83 -9.02 -27.98 -41.75
N ALA A 84 -7.80 -27.44 -41.61
CA ALA A 84 -7.12 -26.68 -42.63
C ALA A 84 -6.83 -27.54 -43.88
N PRO A 85 -6.94 -26.98 -45.10
CA PRO A 85 -6.64 -27.70 -46.33
C PRO A 85 -5.12 -27.98 -46.44
N PRO A 86 -4.73 -29.08 -47.13
CA PRO A 86 -3.32 -29.47 -47.26
C PRO A 86 -2.53 -28.49 -48.14
N PRO A 87 -1.21 -28.39 -47.95
CA PRO A 87 -0.36 -27.47 -48.70
C PRO A 87 -0.30 -27.88 -50.18
N ARG A 88 -0.50 -26.90 -51.07
CA ARG A 88 -0.32 -27.09 -52.51
C ARG A 88 1.17 -27.19 -52.83
N GLU A 89 1.55 -28.25 -53.55
CA GLU A 89 2.87 -28.41 -54.15
C GLU A 89 3.20 -27.28 -55.13
N PRO A 90 4.48 -26.87 -55.23
CA PRO A 90 4.90 -25.87 -56.20
C PRO A 90 4.94 -26.48 -57.60
N ARG A 91 4.06 -26.00 -58.49
CA ARG A 91 4.18 -26.26 -59.92
C ARG A 91 5.46 -25.62 -60.46
N SER A 92 6.34 -26.48 -61.00
CA SER A 92 7.46 -26.13 -61.86
C SER A 92 7.00 -25.28 -63.05
N ILE A 93 7.40 -24.01 -63.10
CA ILE A 93 7.29 -23.18 -64.30
C ILE A 93 8.62 -23.30 -65.06
N ARG A 94 8.53 -23.91 -66.24
CA ARG A 94 9.59 -24.03 -67.23
C ARG A 94 9.87 -22.67 -67.86
N ALA A 95 11.14 -22.30 -67.91
CA ALA A 95 11.63 -21.05 -68.50
C ALA A 95 11.35 -20.99 -70.02
N GLY A 96 10.92 -19.81 -70.48
CA GLY A 96 10.79 -19.46 -71.89
C GLY A 96 10.78 -17.95 -72.10
N GLY A 97 11.95 -17.41 -72.48
CA GLY A 97 12.16 -16.20 -73.28
C GLY A 97 11.53 -14.86 -72.84
N VAL A 98 12.35 -13.97 -72.24
CA VAL A 98 12.14 -12.52 -72.31
C VAL A 98 13.07 -11.96 -73.38
N GLY A 99 12.47 -11.31 -74.39
CA GLY A 99 13.14 -10.35 -75.26
C GLY A 99 12.97 -8.93 -74.72
N SER A 100 14.11 -8.30 -74.42
CA SER A 100 14.44 -6.87 -74.51
C SER A 100 13.52 -5.79 -73.88
N GLY A 101 14.09 -5.05 -72.92
CA GLY A 101 13.92 -3.59 -72.86
C GLY A 101 13.69 -2.99 -71.46
N GLY A 102 14.70 -2.30 -70.90
CA GLY A 102 14.51 -1.33 -69.79
C GLY A 102 15.48 -1.48 -68.61
N PRO A 103 15.94 -0.38 -67.99
CA PRO A 103 17.31 -0.25 -67.49
C PRO A 103 17.61 -0.93 -66.17
N SER A 104 18.87 -1.31 -66.02
CA SER A 104 19.48 -1.86 -64.82
C SER A 104 19.40 -0.90 -63.63
N MET A 105 18.74 -1.33 -62.55
CA MET A 105 18.99 -0.79 -61.22
C MET A 105 19.29 -1.95 -60.27
N ARG A 106 20.48 -2.52 -60.44
CA ARG A 106 21.03 -3.56 -59.57
C ARG A 106 21.83 -2.89 -58.46
N SER A 107 21.16 -2.58 -57.36
CA SER A 107 21.82 -2.46 -56.06
C SER A 107 20.92 -3.10 -55.00
N PRO A 108 21.24 -4.30 -54.49
CA PRO A 108 20.47 -4.90 -53.38
C PRO A 108 20.44 -3.99 -52.14
N ALA A 109 21.44 -3.10 -52.01
CA ALA A 109 21.47 -2.05 -51.00
C ALA A 109 20.34 -1.01 -51.15
N LEU A 110 19.94 -0.67 -52.38
CA LEU A 110 18.86 0.32 -52.61
C LEU A 110 17.50 -0.29 -52.28
N LEU A 111 17.27 -1.56 -52.63
CA LEU A 111 16.04 -2.27 -52.29
C LEU A 111 15.94 -2.48 -50.77
N ALA A 112 17.04 -2.84 -50.09
CA ALA A 112 17.11 -2.93 -48.64
C ALA A 112 16.89 -1.58 -47.96
N ALA A 113 17.44 -0.49 -48.51
CA ALA A 113 17.23 0.87 -48.02
C ALA A 113 15.78 1.34 -48.21
N VAL A 114 15.14 1.00 -49.32
CA VAL A 114 13.73 1.31 -49.58
C VAL A 114 12.81 0.49 -48.67
N VAL A 115 13.08 -0.79 -48.46
CA VAL A 115 12.33 -1.62 -47.51
C VAL A 115 12.54 -1.14 -46.07
N ALA A 116 13.77 -0.77 -45.69
CA ALA A 116 14.05 -0.16 -44.39
C ALA A 116 13.35 1.19 -44.23
N ALA A 117 13.35 2.04 -45.26
CA ALA A 117 12.65 3.33 -45.27
C ALA A 117 11.13 3.15 -45.21
N LEU A 118 10.57 2.15 -45.89
CA LEU A 118 9.14 1.82 -45.82
C LEU A 118 8.75 1.22 -44.46
N LEU A 119 9.61 0.41 -43.84
CA LEU A 119 9.43 -0.10 -42.48
C LEU A 119 9.56 1.03 -41.42
N LEU A 120 10.50 1.96 -41.61
CA LEU A 120 10.65 3.16 -40.79
C LEU A 120 9.46 4.12 -40.96
N ALA A 121 8.96 4.29 -42.18
CA ALA A 121 7.78 5.11 -42.48
C ALA A 121 6.48 4.44 -41.99
N ALA A 122 6.37 3.12 -42.03
CA ALA A 122 5.25 2.36 -41.45
C ALA A 122 5.22 2.41 -39.92
N GLY A 123 6.38 2.63 -39.28
CA GLY A 123 6.50 2.85 -37.84
C GLY A 123 6.31 4.31 -37.40
N ALA A 124 6.45 5.28 -38.31
CA ALA A 124 6.25 6.69 -38.04
C ALA A 124 4.73 7.00 -38.02
N ARG A 125 4.12 6.86 -36.84
CA ARG A 125 2.76 7.35 -36.61
C ARG A 125 2.73 8.85 -36.87
N ALA A 126 1.88 9.29 -37.79
CA ALA A 126 1.65 10.73 -37.99
C ALA A 126 1.16 11.33 -36.67
N ALA A 127 1.82 12.39 -36.21
CA ALA A 127 1.43 13.11 -35.01
C ALA A 127 -0.04 13.53 -35.13
N THR A 128 -0.82 13.24 -34.10
CA THR A 128 -2.24 13.58 -34.06
C THR A 128 -2.41 15.00 -33.54
N GLU A 129 -3.47 15.68 -33.95
CA GLU A 129 -3.80 17.02 -33.41
C GLU A 129 -4.32 16.96 -31.97
N GLU A 130 -4.45 15.78 -31.38
CA GLU A 130 -5.14 15.52 -30.11
C GLU A 130 -4.34 14.58 -29.22
N ALA A 131 -4.10 14.94 -27.96
CA ALA A 131 -3.28 14.13 -27.06
C ALA A 131 -3.89 13.93 -25.67
N TYR A 132 -3.66 12.75 -25.10
CA TYR A 132 -3.71 12.56 -23.65
C TYR A 132 -2.42 13.07 -23.03
N VAL A 133 -2.53 13.83 -21.95
CA VAL A 133 -1.39 14.47 -21.30
C VAL A 133 -1.35 14.12 -19.82
N THR A 134 -0.17 13.80 -19.29
CA THR A 134 0.06 13.70 -17.85
C THR A 134 1.37 14.40 -17.47
N LEU A 135 1.63 14.56 -16.18
CA LEU A 135 2.76 15.34 -15.65
C LEU A 135 3.49 14.58 -14.54
N LEU A 136 4.83 14.55 -14.62
CA LEU A 136 5.73 13.99 -13.63
C LEU A 136 6.75 15.02 -13.14
N TYR A 137 6.85 15.13 -11.81
CA TYR A 137 7.86 15.92 -11.13
C TYR A 137 9.11 15.09 -10.83
N GLY A 138 8.93 13.84 -10.40
CA GLY A 138 10.00 12.89 -10.15
C GLY A 138 9.57 11.44 -10.42
N ASP A 139 10.44 10.52 -10.03
CA ASP A 139 10.28 9.09 -10.31
C ASP A 139 9.15 8.43 -9.50
N GLU A 140 8.65 9.08 -8.45
CA GLU A 140 7.71 8.50 -7.49
C GLU A 140 6.33 8.17 -8.09
N PHE A 141 5.92 8.87 -9.15
CA PHE A 141 4.66 8.62 -9.88
C PHE A 141 4.86 7.85 -11.21
N VAL A 142 6.09 7.45 -11.56
CA VAL A 142 6.36 6.78 -12.85
C VAL A 142 5.49 5.54 -13.00
N LEU A 143 5.41 4.67 -11.97
CA LEU A 143 4.56 3.49 -12.02
C LEU A 143 3.08 3.83 -12.26
N GLY A 144 2.57 4.91 -11.66
CA GLY A 144 1.22 5.43 -11.93
C GLY A 144 1.02 5.77 -13.40
N VAL A 145 1.95 6.51 -14.00
CA VAL A 145 1.91 6.87 -15.43
C VAL A 145 2.06 5.66 -16.35
N ARG A 146 2.89 4.66 -15.99
CA ARG A 146 2.98 3.42 -16.78
C ARG A 146 1.63 2.70 -16.83
N VAL A 147 0.97 2.58 -15.68
CA VAL A 147 -0.36 1.94 -15.58
C VAL A 147 -1.44 2.76 -16.28
N LEU A 148 -1.42 4.09 -16.14
CA LEU A 148 -2.32 5.00 -16.87
C LEU A 148 -2.15 4.81 -18.39
N GLY A 149 -0.92 4.82 -18.88
CA GLY A 149 -0.63 4.67 -20.32
C GLY A 149 -1.09 3.33 -20.87
N LYS A 150 -0.90 2.25 -20.10
CA LYS A 150 -1.48 0.95 -20.44
C LYS A 150 -3.01 1.01 -20.49
N SER A 151 -3.64 1.57 -19.45
CA SER A 151 -5.10 1.65 -19.37
C SER A 151 -5.71 2.41 -20.55
N LEU A 152 -5.05 3.48 -21.03
CA LEU A 152 -5.43 4.20 -22.24
C LEU A 152 -5.31 3.31 -23.49
N ARG A 153 -4.17 2.63 -23.68
CA ARG A 153 -3.96 1.74 -24.83
C ARG A 153 -4.94 0.58 -24.89
N ASP A 154 -5.31 0.03 -23.73
CA ASP A 154 -6.27 -1.07 -23.63
C ASP A 154 -7.67 -0.65 -24.12
N THR A 155 -7.98 0.66 -24.17
CA THR A 155 -9.23 1.17 -24.79
C THR A 155 -9.19 1.22 -26.32
N GLY A 156 -8.03 0.98 -26.94
CA GLY A 156 -7.83 1.08 -28.38
C GLY A 156 -7.70 2.52 -28.91
N THR A 157 -7.49 3.51 -28.04
CA THR A 157 -7.33 4.91 -28.45
C THR A 157 -6.21 5.09 -29.46
N ARG A 158 -6.40 6.05 -30.37
CA ARG A 158 -5.41 6.39 -31.40
C ARG A 158 -4.69 7.71 -31.17
N ARG A 159 -5.00 8.40 -30.07
CA ARG A 159 -4.46 9.71 -29.74
C ARG A 159 -3.05 9.60 -29.20
N ASP A 160 -2.27 10.65 -29.35
CA ASP A 160 -0.94 10.68 -28.79
C ASP A 160 -1.00 10.66 -27.26
N MET A 161 -0.05 9.98 -26.63
CA MET A 161 0.11 9.98 -25.18
C MET A 161 1.38 10.75 -24.85
N VAL A 162 1.23 11.92 -24.24
CA VAL A 162 2.34 12.82 -23.90
C VAL A 162 2.52 12.86 -22.39
N VAL A 163 3.76 12.68 -21.94
CA VAL A 163 4.13 12.91 -20.54
C VAL A 163 5.05 14.11 -20.45
N LEU A 164 4.59 15.13 -19.74
CA LEU A 164 5.40 16.27 -19.36
C LEU A 164 6.29 15.85 -18.20
N VAL A 165 7.61 16.02 -18.33
CA VAL A 165 8.57 15.61 -17.29
C VAL A 165 9.44 16.78 -16.87
N SER A 166 9.62 16.95 -15.56
CA SER A 166 10.58 17.88 -15.02
C SER A 166 12.00 17.29 -14.96
N ASP A 167 12.99 18.11 -14.62
CA ASP A 167 14.38 17.66 -14.42
C ASP A 167 14.54 16.67 -13.25
N GLY A 168 13.55 16.56 -12.35
CA GLY A 168 13.52 15.57 -11.28
C GLY A 168 13.25 14.12 -11.74
N VAL A 169 12.84 13.91 -13.00
CA VAL A 169 12.58 12.58 -13.56
C VAL A 169 13.86 12.00 -14.18
N SER A 170 14.28 10.82 -13.72
CA SER A 170 15.55 10.22 -14.15
C SER A 170 15.56 9.87 -15.64
N GLU A 171 16.76 9.83 -16.25
CA GLU A 171 16.93 9.37 -17.63
C GLU A 171 16.38 7.95 -17.84
N TYR A 172 16.55 7.09 -16.84
CA TYR A 172 16.02 5.73 -16.87
C TYR A 172 14.48 5.73 -16.95
N SER A 173 13.81 6.49 -16.09
CA SER A 173 12.35 6.64 -16.12
C SER A 173 11.85 7.21 -17.45
N ARG A 174 12.56 8.20 -18.01
CA ARG A 174 12.22 8.78 -19.32
C ARG A 174 12.31 7.75 -20.44
N LYS A 175 13.39 6.95 -20.49
CA LYS A 175 13.54 5.85 -21.46
C LYS A 175 12.46 4.77 -21.28
N LEU A 176 12.12 4.45 -20.03
CA LEU A 176 11.08 3.48 -19.71
C LEU A 176 9.72 3.96 -20.23
N LEU A 177 9.37 5.22 -19.99
CA LEU A 177 8.12 5.82 -20.47
C LEU A 177 8.07 5.86 -22.01
N GLN A 178 9.19 6.19 -22.68
CA GLN A 178 9.29 6.10 -24.14
C GLN A 178 9.04 4.67 -24.65
N ALA A 179 9.64 3.68 -23.99
CA ALA A 179 9.44 2.27 -24.33
C ALA A 179 7.99 1.81 -24.07
N ASP A 180 7.31 2.38 -23.08
CA ASP A 180 5.87 2.19 -22.86
C ASP A 180 4.99 2.95 -23.88
N GLY A 181 5.56 3.66 -24.85
CA GLY A 181 4.83 4.38 -25.89
C GLY A 181 4.42 5.82 -25.55
N TRP A 182 5.00 6.42 -24.52
CA TRP A 182 4.80 7.84 -24.21
C TRP A 182 5.74 8.73 -25.03
N ILE A 183 5.20 9.83 -25.55
CA ILE A 183 5.99 10.98 -26.02
C ILE A 183 6.45 11.75 -24.79
N VAL A 184 7.74 11.66 -24.48
CA VAL A 184 8.33 12.35 -23.32
C VAL A 184 8.73 13.77 -23.68
N ASN A 185 8.05 14.76 -23.10
CA ASN A 185 8.33 16.18 -23.31
C ASN A 185 8.91 16.80 -22.03
N ARG A 186 10.17 17.25 -22.11
CA ARG A 186 10.85 17.89 -20.99
C ARG A 186 10.40 19.33 -20.82
N ILE A 187 10.06 19.70 -19.60
CA ILE A 187 9.59 21.05 -19.28
C ILE A 187 10.27 21.61 -18.03
N THR A 188 10.48 22.92 -18.02
CA THR A 188 10.89 23.63 -16.81
C THR A 188 9.75 23.71 -15.79
N LEU A 189 10.07 23.73 -14.51
CA LEU A 189 9.06 23.88 -13.46
C LEU A 189 8.58 25.31 -13.35
N LEU A 190 7.30 25.48 -13.03
CA LEU A 190 6.74 26.76 -12.63
C LEU A 190 6.75 26.86 -11.11
N ALA A 191 7.33 27.95 -10.60
CA ALA A 191 7.36 28.23 -9.18
C ALA A 191 5.93 28.44 -8.66
N ASN A 192 5.59 27.80 -7.54
CA ASN A 192 4.34 28.07 -6.86
C ASN A 192 4.47 29.36 -6.01
N PRO A 193 3.70 30.43 -6.31
CA PRO A 193 3.81 31.70 -5.61
C PRO A 193 3.20 31.68 -4.20
N ASN A 194 2.38 30.67 -3.87
CA ASN A 194 1.69 30.63 -2.58
C ASN A 194 2.68 30.31 -1.45
N GLN A 195 2.70 31.16 -0.43
CA GLN A 195 3.51 30.96 0.77
C GLN A 195 2.92 29.89 1.70
N VAL A 196 1.60 29.88 1.84
CA VAL A 196 0.86 28.87 2.62
C VAL A 196 0.42 27.74 1.69
N ARG A 197 1.13 26.61 1.75
CA ARG A 197 0.82 25.42 0.94
C ARG A 197 1.42 24.16 1.53
N PRO A 198 0.87 22.97 1.22
CA PRO A 198 1.55 21.71 1.48
C PRO A 198 2.95 21.70 0.84
N LYS A 199 3.96 21.14 1.52
CA LYS A 199 5.34 21.04 0.98
C LYS A 199 5.37 20.39 -0.40
N ARG A 200 4.55 19.36 -0.61
CA ARG A 200 4.37 18.65 -1.90
C ARG A 200 3.87 19.54 -3.05
N PHE A 201 3.32 20.72 -2.78
CA PHE A 201 2.76 21.61 -3.80
C PHE A 201 3.77 22.58 -4.42
N TRP A 202 5.07 22.37 -4.23
CA TRP A 202 6.11 23.30 -4.66
C TRP A 202 6.19 23.55 -6.17
N GLY A 203 5.95 22.51 -6.98
CA GLY A 203 5.94 22.62 -8.43
C GLY A 203 4.55 22.56 -9.06
N VAL A 204 3.48 22.51 -8.27
CA VAL A 204 2.14 22.10 -8.75
C VAL A 204 1.55 23.01 -9.84
N TYR A 205 1.94 24.29 -9.86
CA TYR A 205 1.55 25.23 -10.93
C TYR A 205 2.12 24.86 -12.30
N THR A 206 3.13 23.98 -12.37
CA THR A 206 3.66 23.45 -13.63
C THR A 206 2.58 22.78 -14.48
N LYS A 207 1.51 22.26 -13.86
CA LYS A 207 0.33 21.74 -14.57
C LYS A 207 -0.28 22.77 -15.54
N LEU A 208 -0.17 24.08 -15.26
CA LEU A 208 -0.66 25.12 -16.17
C LEU A 208 0.01 25.11 -17.55
N LYS A 209 1.18 24.46 -17.70
CA LYS A 209 1.84 24.34 -19.01
C LYS A 209 1.04 23.56 -20.05
N ILE A 210 0.04 22.77 -19.64
CA ILE A 210 -0.87 22.11 -20.60
C ILE A 210 -1.64 23.12 -21.45
N PHE A 211 -1.89 24.32 -20.93
CA PHE A 211 -2.56 25.41 -21.66
C PHE A 211 -1.67 26.01 -22.75
N ASN A 212 -0.37 25.71 -22.78
CA ASN A 212 0.57 26.21 -23.80
C ASN A 212 1.04 25.12 -24.77
N MET A 213 0.39 23.95 -24.81
CA MET A 213 0.72 22.86 -25.73
C MET A 213 0.14 23.09 -27.13
N THR A 214 0.44 24.24 -27.74
CA THR A 214 -0.15 24.74 -29.01
C THR A 214 0.20 23.90 -30.24
N SER A 215 1.08 22.91 -30.12
CA SER A 215 1.27 21.86 -31.14
C SER A 215 0.08 20.92 -31.26
N PHE A 216 -0.82 20.91 -30.28
CA PHE A 216 -2.06 20.15 -30.28
C PHE A 216 -3.26 21.10 -30.31
N LYS A 217 -4.27 20.72 -31.08
CA LYS A 217 -5.57 21.40 -31.10
C LYS A 217 -6.34 21.17 -29.79
N LYS A 218 -6.22 19.99 -29.19
CA LYS A 218 -6.91 19.66 -27.93
C LYS A 218 -6.13 18.66 -27.11
N VAL A 219 -6.10 18.87 -25.80
CA VAL A 219 -5.46 17.96 -24.85
C VAL A 219 -6.44 17.51 -23.78
N VAL A 220 -6.39 16.22 -23.43
CA VAL A 220 -7.08 15.65 -22.28
C VAL A 220 -6.04 15.36 -21.21
N TYR A 221 -5.99 16.19 -20.18
CA TYR A 221 -5.09 16.02 -19.06
C TYR A 221 -5.65 15.01 -18.05
N LEU A 222 -4.79 14.10 -17.59
CA LEU A 222 -5.06 13.07 -16.59
C LEU A 222 -3.94 13.09 -15.53
N ASP A 223 -4.28 13.24 -14.25
CA ASP A 223 -3.31 13.07 -13.17
C ASP A 223 -2.76 11.64 -13.15
N ALA A 224 -1.49 11.48 -12.72
CA ALA A 224 -0.76 10.21 -12.73
C ALA A 224 -1.36 9.12 -11.80
N ASP A 225 -2.31 9.50 -10.95
CA ASP A 225 -3.08 8.63 -10.05
C ASP A 225 -4.51 8.38 -10.55
N THR A 226 -4.72 8.50 -11.87
CA THR A 226 -5.94 8.09 -12.56
C THR A 226 -5.73 6.81 -13.36
N ILE A 227 -6.81 6.09 -13.66
CA ILE A 227 -6.84 5.00 -14.65
C ILE A 227 -8.08 5.11 -15.51
N VAL A 228 -7.96 4.64 -16.75
CA VAL A 228 -9.04 4.62 -17.73
C VAL A 228 -9.55 3.20 -17.89
N VAL A 229 -10.84 2.97 -17.62
CA VAL A 229 -11.48 1.64 -17.67
C VAL A 229 -12.37 1.45 -18.90
N LYS A 230 -12.75 2.55 -19.57
CA LYS A 230 -13.48 2.58 -20.84
C LYS A 230 -12.95 3.72 -21.71
N SER A 231 -13.13 3.65 -23.03
CA SER A 231 -12.72 4.74 -23.92
C SER A 231 -13.31 6.08 -23.49
N ILE A 232 -12.46 7.10 -23.54
CA ILE A 232 -12.77 8.51 -23.25
C ILE A 232 -12.41 9.42 -24.44
N ASP A 233 -12.32 8.85 -25.65
CA ASP A 233 -12.01 9.60 -26.88
C ASP A 233 -13.11 10.64 -27.21
N ASP A 234 -14.31 10.46 -26.66
CA ASP A 234 -15.39 11.42 -26.75
C ASP A 234 -15.08 12.75 -26.04
N LEU A 235 -14.19 12.78 -25.05
CA LEU A 235 -13.77 14.02 -24.38
C LEU A 235 -13.12 15.03 -25.34
N PHE A 236 -12.56 14.58 -26.47
CA PHE A 236 -12.02 15.49 -27.49
C PHE A 236 -13.11 16.28 -28.24
N LYS A 237 -14.39 15.94 -28.06
CA LYS A 237 -15.52 16.73 -28.56
C LYS A 237 -16.01 17.79 -27.57
N CYS A 238 -15.42 17.89 -26.38
CA CYS A 238 -15.81 18.87 -25.37
C CYS A 238 -15.29 20.27 -25.72
N GLY A 239 -15.90 21.31 -25.16
CA GLY A 239 -15.53 22.73 -25.35
C GLY A 239 -14.09 23.09 -25.00
N GLN A 240 -13.77 24.38 -25.09
CA GLN A 240 -12.40 24.89 -24.89
C GLN A 240 -11.80 24.50 -23.54
N PHE A 241 -12.63 24.45 -22.49
CA PHE A 241 -12.22 23.98 -21.18
C PHE A 241 -13.29 23.11 -20.52
N CYS A 242 -12.92 21.88 -20.16
CA CYS A 242 -13.83 20.99 -19.44
C CYS A 242 -13.16 20.38 -18.22
N GLY A 243 -13.94 20.14 -17.17
CA GLY A 243 -13.48 19.54 -15.92
C GLY A 243 -14.62 18.93 -15.14
N ASN A 244 -14.32 18.10 -14.14
CA ASN A 244 -15.34 17.51 -13.29
C ASN A 244 -15.53 18.32 -12.01
N LEU A 245 -16.76 18.38 -11.47
CA LEU A 245 -17.00 18.92 -10.12
C LEU A 245 -16.78 17.80 -9.07
N LYS A 246 -15.85 18.02 -8.14
CA LYS A 246 -15.58 17.06 -7.04
C LYS A 246 -16.71 17.05 -6.02
N HIS A 247 -17.08 18.26 -5.58
CA HIS A 247 -18.20 18.59 -4.71
C HIS A 247 -18.91 19.80 -5.33
N SER A 248 -20.16 20.05 -4.94
CA SER A 248 -21.21 20.78 -5.70
C SER A 248 -20.85 22.11 -6.36
N GLU A 249 -19.72 22.74 -6.06
CA GLU A 249 -19.32 24.04 -6.61
C GLU A 249 -17.84 24.15 -7.00
N ARG A 250 -17.02 23.11 -6.84
CA ARG A 250 -15.57 23.20 -7.15
C ARG A 250 -15.09 22.10 -8.07
N MET A 251 -14.35 22.51 -9.08
CA MET A 251 -13.70 21.63 -10.05
C MET A 251 -12.55 20.84 -9.43
N ASN A 252 -12.44 19.58 -9.84
CA ASN A 252 -11.28 18.71 -9.69
C ASN A 252 -10.34 18.90 -10.90
N SER A 253 -9.06 19.19 -10.68
CA SER A 253 -8.08 19.40 -11.77
C SER A 253 -7.31 18.14 -12.17
N GLY A 254 -7.78 16.96 -11.77
CA GLY A 254 -7.16 15.67 -12.13
C GLY A 254 -7.64 15.08 -13.44
N VAL A 255 -8.76 15.56 -13.98
CA VAL A 255 -9.20 15.25 -15.34
C VAL A 255 -9.73 16.53 -15.97
N MET A 256 -9.07 17.00 -17.02
CA MET A 256 -9.43 18.25 -17.71
C MET A 256 -9.30 18.10 -19.22
N VAL A 257 -10.18 18.76 -19.96
CA VAL A 257 -10.04 18.98 -21.41
C VAL A 257 -9.63 20.43 -21.61
N VAL A 258 -8.61 20.67 -22.44
CA VAL A 258 -8.09 22.00 -22.71
C VAL A 258 -7.86 22.15 -24.21
N GLU A 259 -8.33 23.24 -24.78
CA GLU A 259 -7.85 23.79 -26.05
C GLU A 259 -6.64 24.70 -25.75
N PRO A 260 -5.40 24.27 -26.05
CA PRO A 260 -4.22 25.05 -25.70
C PRO A 260 -4.17 26.38 -26.46
N SER A 261 -3.78 27.43 -25.77
CA SER A 261 -3.61 28.77 -26.34
C SER A 261 -2.54 29.54 -25.58
N GLU A 262 -1.55 30.05 -26.32
CA GLU A 262 -0.49 30.89 -25.76
C GLU A 262 -1.06 32.14 -25.08
N THR A 263 -2.12 32.73 -25.65
CA THR A 263 -2.77 33.92 -25.06
C THR A 263 -3.45 33.59 -23.74
N LEU A 264 -4.14 32.45 -23.67
CA LEU A 264 -4.77 31.95 -22.45
C LEU A 264 -3.73 31.62 -21.37
N PHE A 265 -2.65 30.94 -21.76
CA PHE A 265 -1.57 30.61 -20.84
C PHE A 265 -0.89 31.87 -20.27
N ASN A 266 -0.54 32.83 -21.11
CA ASN A 266 0.09 34.07 -20.68
C ASN A 266 -0.81 34.88 -19.73
N ASP A 267 -2.13 34.92 -20.00
CA ASP A 267 -3.09 35.52 -19.07
C ASP A 267 -3.13 34.78 -17.73
N MET A 268 -3.17 33.45 -17.73
CA MET A 268 -3.09 32.67 -16.49
C MET A 268 -1.82 33.00 -15.70
N ILE A 269 -0.65 32.99 -16.34
CA ILE A 269 0.64 33.29 -15.68
C ILE A 269 0.65 34.69 -15.06
N ASN A 270 0.07 35.69 -15.73
CA ASN A 270 -0.07 37.04 -15.17
C ASN A 270 -0.98 37.09 -13.93
N GLN A 271 -1.93 36.17 -13.83
CA GLN A 271 -2.88 36.10 -12.73
C GLN A 271 -2.44 35.17 -11.58
N VAL A 272 -1.40 34.34 -11.78
CA VAL A 272 -0.89 33.38 -10.77
C VAL A 272 -0.52 34.06 -9.45
N GLY A 273 0.02 35.29 -9.49
CA GLY A 273 0.39 36.06 -8.29
C GLY A 273 -0.73 36.89 -7.66
N SER A 274 -1.86 37.07 -8.35
CA SER A 274 -2.96 37.93 -7.91
C SER A 274 -4.21 37.17 -7.49
N LEU A 275 -4.53 36.06 -8.17
CA LEU A 275 -5.69 35.24 -7.83
C LEU A 275 -5.39 34.32 -6.64
N PRO A 276 -6.34 34.17 -5.70
CA PRO A 276 -6.17 33.26 -4.57
C PRO A 276 -6.19 31.79 -5.04
N SER A 277 -5.53 30.93 -4.27
CA SER A 277 -5.68 29.48 -4.38
C SER A 277 -6.03 28.89 -3.03
N TYR A 278 -7.29 28.47 -2.83
CA TYR A 278 -7.75 27.91 -1.56
C TYR A 278 -7.07 26.58 -1.19
N THR A 279 -6.41 25.91 -2.16
CA THR A 279 -5.59 24.72 -1.92
C THR A 279 -4.10 25.02 -1.80
N GLY A 280 -3.69 26.26 -2.10
CA GLY A 280 -2.29 26.62 -2.34
C GLY A 280 -1.67 25.93 -3.57
N GLY A 281 -2.47 25.39 -4.48
CA GLY A 281 -2.05 24.66 -5.69
C GLY A 281 -2.85 25.03 -6.95
N ASP A 282 -2.68 24.23 -8.00
CA ASP A 282 -3.31 24.41 -9.33
C ASP A 282 -4.84 24.36 -9.25
N GLN A 283 -5.40 23.40 -8.51
CA GLN A 283 -6.85 23.24 -8.42
C GLN A 283 -7.51 24.48 -7.85
N GLY A 284 -6.94 25.05 -6.78
CA GLY A 284 -7.48 26.24 -6.15
C GLY A 284 -7.42 27.46 -7.08
N PHE A 285 -6.29 27.64 -7.76
CA PHE A 285 -6.10 28.69 -8.75
C PHE A 285 -7.08 28.56 -9.92
N LEU A 286 -7.21 27.37 -10.51
CA LEU A 286 -8.10 27.15 -11.65
C LEU A 286 -9.58 27.38 -11.29
N ASN A 287 -9.99 27.08 -10.07
CA ASN A 287 -11.34 27.41 -9.59
C ASN A 287 -11.54 28.93 -9.40
N SER A 288 -10.49 29.66 -9.04
CA SER A 288 -10.55 31.13 -8.97
C SER A 288 -10.52 31.78 -10.35
N TYR A 289 -9.73 31.24 -11.28
CA TYR A 289 -9.64 31.70 -12.66
C TYR A 289 -10.93 31.44 -13.45
N TYR A 290 -11.50 30.24 -13.32
CA TYR A 290 -12.80 29.88 -13.88
C TYR A 290 -13.90 29.97 -12.80
N SER A 291 -14.10 31.15 -12.22
CA SER A 291 -15.01 31.35 -11.09
C SER A 291 -16.48 30.95 -11.35
N ASP A 292 -16.92 30.99 -12.61
CA ASP A 292 -18.28 30.63 -13.03
C ASP A 292 -18.39 29.16 -13.51
N PHE A 293 -17.32 28.36 -13.36
CA PHE A 293 -17.28 26.98 -13.88
C PHE A 293 -18.42 26.10 -13.36
N ALA A 294 -18.86 26.30 -12.11
CA ALA A 294 -19.96 25.54 -11.52
C ALA A 294 -21.27 25.67 -12.32
N ASN A 295 -21.50 26.81 -12.97
CA ASN A 295 -22.68 27.09 -13.79
C ASN A 295 -22.57 26.57 -15.23
N SER A 296 -21.43 25.98 -15.60
CA SER A 296 -21.22 25.43 -16.95
C SER A 296 -22.17 24.27 -17.23
N ARG A 297 -22.57 24.09 -18.49
CA ARG A 297 -23.43 22.98 -18.90
C ARG A 297 -22.69 21.65 -18.81
N VAL A 298 -23.41 20.56 -18.53
CA VAL A 298 -22.81 19.22 -18.58
C VAL A 298 -22.47 18.88 -20.03
N PHE A 299 -21.30 18.28 -20.24
CA PHE A 299 -20.89 17.75 -21.53
C PHE A 299 -21.63 16.45 -21.83
N GLU A 300 -22.37 16.44 -22.94
CA GLU A 300 -23.08 15.28 -23.47
C GLU A 300 -22.51 14.93 -24.85
N PRO A 301 -21.71 13.86 -24.99
CA PRO A 301 -21.04 13.50 -26.25
C PRO A 301 -21.96 13.34 -27.46
N ASP A 302 -23.19 12.90 -27.21
CA ASP A 302 -24.19 12.55 -28.23
C ASP A 302 -25.12 13.73 -28.59
N SER A 303 -25.01 14.85 -27.84
CA SER A 303 -25.86 16.04 -27.98
C SER A 303 -24.99 17.31 -28.07
N PRO A 304 -24.20 17.50 -29.14
CA PRO A 304 -23.33 18.66 -29.28
C PRO A 304 -24.13 19.97 -29.35
N LEU A 305 -23.62 21.02 -28.70
CA LEU A 305 -24.27 22.33 -28.63
C LEU A 305 -23.69 23.28 -29.69
N THR A 306 -24.54 24.12 -30.27
CA THR A 306 -24.15 25.17 -31.24
C THR A 306 -24.73 26.53 -30.84
N PRO A 307 -23.92 27.57 -30.60
CA PRO A 307 -22.46 27.55 -30.56
C PRO A 307 -21.93 26.72 -29.39
N GLU A 308 -20.72 26.19 -29.53
CA GLU A 308 -20.06 25.39 -28.49
C GLU A 308 -19.77 26.28 -27.25
N PRO A 309 -20.16 25.86 -26.04
CA PRO A 309 -19.83 26.61 -24.82
C PRO A 309 -18.31 26.66 -24.59
N LYS A 310 -17.81 27.80 -24.11
CA LYS A 310 -16.39 27.93 -23.71
C LYS A 310 -16.00 26.92 -22.63
N THR A 311 -16.89 26.71 -21.65
CA THR A 311 -16.66 25.80 -20.52
C THR A 311 -17.78 24.78 -20.40
N GLN A 312 -17.43 23.53 -20.07
CA GLN A 312 -18.41 22.47 -19.80
C GLN A 312 -18.00 21.58 -18.61
N ARG A 313 -19.00 21.01 -17.92
CA ARG A 313 -18.79 20.07 -16.81
C ARG A 313 -18.76 18.64 -17.32
N LEU A 314 -17.71 17.91 -16.96
CA LEU A 314 -17.64 16.48 -17.15
C LEU A 314 -18.49 15.77 -16.10
N SER A 315 -19.22 14.75 -16.52
CA SER A 315 -19.90 13.82 -15.60
C SER A 315 -18.89 13.13 -14.68
N THR A 316 -19.33 12.72 -13.48
CA THR A 316 -18.53 11.94 -12.52
C THR A 316 -18.01 10.63 -13.13
N LEU A 317 -18.63 10.13 -14.21
CA LEU A 317 -18.13 8.98 -14.98
C LEU A 317 -16.68 9.16 -15.49
N TYR A 318 -16.28 10.41 -15.78
CA TYR A 318 -14.96 10.76 -16.31
C TYR A 318 -13.96 11.18 -15.22
N ASN A 319 -14.33 11.19 -13.95
CA ASN A 319 -13.42 11.51 -12.85
C ASN A 319 -14.00 10.96 -11.52
N ALA A 320 -14.15 9.64 -11.43
CA ALA A 320 -14.77 9.01 -10.27
C ALA A 320 -13.81 9.01 -9.07
N ASP A 321 -14.21 9.71 -8.01
CA ASP A 321 -13.37 9.98 -6.84
C ASP A 321 -13.38 8.81 -5.85
N VAL A 322 -12.23 8.15 -5.68
CA VAL A 322 -12.08 7.03 -4.72
C VAL A 322 -12.25 7.49 -3.28
N GLY A 323 -11.88 8.73 -2.93
CA GLY A 323 -12.15 9.29 -1.62
C GLY A 323 -13.64 9.38 -1.30
N LEU A 324 -14.46 9.75 -2.28
CA LEU A 324 -15.92 9.74 -2.12
C LEU A 324 -16.47 8.30 -2.04
N TYR A 325 -15.92 7.38 -2.84
CA TYR A 325 -16.25 5.95 -2.73
C TYR A 325 -15.98 5.43 -1.32
N MET A 326 -14.85 5.77 -0.70
CA MET A 326 -14.53 5.30 0.66
C MET A 326 -15.50 5.82 1.73
N LEU A 327 -16.07 7.02 1.54
CA LEU A 327 -17.07 7.58 2.45
C LEU A 327 -18.45 6.92 2.25
N ALA A 328 -18.82 6.65 1.01
CA ALA A 328 -20.14 6.10 0.67
C ALA A 328 -20.19 4.56 0.64
N ASN A 329 -19.04 3.89 0.59
CA ASN A 329 -18.86 2.47 0.30
C ASN A 329 -19.59 1.99 -0.98
N LYS A 330 -19.73 2.88 -1.96
CA LYS A 330 -20.33 2.63 -3.27
C LYS A 330 -19.96 3.74 -4.24
N TRP A 331 -20.06 3.46 -5.54
CA TRP A 331 -20.03 4.50 -6.56
C TRP A 331 -21.33 5.32 -6.53
N MET A 332 -21.20 6.63 -6.78
CA MET A 332 -22.34 7.55 -6.90
C MET A 332 -22.97 7.52 -8.31
N VAL A 333 -22.47 6.63 -9.15
CA VAL A 333 -22.84 6.41 -10.56
C VAL A 333 -22.92 4.90 -10.81
N ASP A 334 -23.51 4.49 -11.93
CA ASP A 334 -23.46 3.09 -12.34
C ASP A 334 -22.00 2.68 -12.58
N GLU A 335 -21.54 1.67 -11.84
CA GLU A 335 -20.19 1.12 -11.93
C GLU A 335 -19.87 0.65 -13.35
N LYS A 336 -20.88 0.10 -14.05
CA LYS A 336 -20.71 -0.36 -15.43
C LYS A 336 -20.39 0.77 -16.37
N GLU A 337 -20.82 2.00 -16.09
CA GLU A 337 -20.62 3.16 -16.94
C GLU A 337 -19.37 3.99 -16.59
N LEU A 338 -18.64 3.60 -15.55
CA LEU A 338 -17.39 4.26 -15.17
C LEU A 338 -16.41 4.27 -16.34
N ARG A 339 -15.70 5.40 -16.48
CA ARG A 339 -14.70 5.59 -17.53
C ARG A 339 -13.33 5.92 -16.97
N VAL A 340 -13.27 6.77 -15.95
CA VAL A 340 -12.02 7.13 -15.27
C VAL A 340 -12.19 7.02 -13.76
N ILE A 341 -11.24 6.35 -13.10
CA ILE A 341 -11.15 6.26 -11.64
C ILE A 341 -9.96 7.10 -11.19
N HIS A 342 -10.16 7.94 -10.18
CA HIS A 342 -9.15 8.86 -9.65
C HIS A 342 -8.87 8.57 -8.17
N TYR A 343 -7.63 8.17 -7.86
CA TYR A 343 -7.16 7.80 -6.53
C TYR A 343 -6.75 9.03 -5.69
N THR A 344 -7.75 9.82 -5.30
CA THR A 344 -7.62 11.15 -4.66
C THR A 344 -7.18 11.14 -3.19
N LEU A 345 -7.16 9.98 -2.52
CA LEU A 345 -6.80 9.83 -1.11
C LEU A 345 -5.28 9.98 -0.89
N GLY A 346 -4.71 11.18 -0.96
CA GLY A 346 -3.29 11.38 -0.61
C GLY A 346 -3.11 11.31 0.91
N PRO A 347 -2.50 10.26 1.50
CA PRO A 347 -1.21 9.62 1.14
C PRO A 347 -1.28 8.16 0.64
N LEU A 348 -2.48 7.64 0.39
CA LEU A 348 -2.75 6.26 0.00
C LEU A 348 -2.85 6.15 -1.51
N LYS A 349 -1.73 5.82 -2.15
CA LYS A 349 -1.69 5.64 -3.60
C LYS A 349 -1.83 4.17 -3.99
N PRO A 350 -2.39 3.86 -5.17
CA PRO A 350 -2.71 2.49 -5.53
C PRO A 350 -1.46 1.61 -5.74
N TRP A 351 -0.30 2.21 -6.04
CA TRP A 351 0.98 1.51 -6.15
C TRP A 351 1.62 1.14 -4.81
N ASP A 352 1.19 1.75 -3.70
CA ASP A 352 1.72 1.39 -2.39
C ASP A 352 1.16 0.02 -1.97
N TRP A 353 2.05 -0.94 -1.68
CA TRP A 353 1.66 -2.33 -1.41
C TRP A 353 0.63 -2.45 -0.27
N PHE A 354 0.70 -1.56 0.74
CA PHE A 354 -0.19 -1.57 1.90
C PHE A 354 -1.60 -1.01 1.57
N THR A 355 -1.72 -0.14 0.57
CA THR A 355 -2.99 0.50 0.21
C THR A 355 -4.03 -0.50 -0.27
N ALA A 356 -3.60 -1.58 -0.96
CA ALA A 356 -4.49 -2.65 -1.42
C ALA A 356 -5.20 -3.40 -0.28
N TRP A 357 -4.65 -3.36 0.94
CA TRP A 357 -5.24 -3.98 2.12
C TRP A 357 -6.24 -3.06 2.83
N LEU A 358 -6.14 -1.75 2.61
CA LEU A 358 -6.91 -0.73 3.31
C LEU A 358 -8.06 -0.16 2.45
N VAL A 359 -7.79 0.14 1.18
CA VAL A 359 -8.66 0.95 0.31
C VAL A 359 -9.21 0.11 -0.85
N LYS A 360 -10.45 0.38 -1.23
CA LYS A 360 -11.13 -0.18 -2.39
C LYS A 360 -11.57 0.96 -3.34
N PRO A 361 -11.60 0.77 -4.67
CA PRO A 361 -11.24 -0.42 -5.42
C PRO A 361 -9.82 -0.32 -6.01
N VAL A 362 -8.80 -0.59 -5.19
CA VAL A 362 -7.38 -0.58 -5.61
C VAL A 362 -7.06 -1.77 -6.52
N GLU A 363 -7.85 -2.84 -6.45
CA GLU A 363 -7.77 -4.04 -7.30
C GLU A 363 -7.82 -3.70 -8.78
N ILE A 364 -8.70 -2.78 -9.21
CA ILE A 364 -8.85 -2.42 -10.63
C ILE A 364 -7.51 -1.88 -11.16
N TRP A 365 -6.83 -1.04 -10.37
CA TRP A 365 -5.51 -0.53 -10.73
C TRP A 365 -4.44 -1.63 -10.70
N GLN A 366 -4.49 -2.54 -9.71
CA GLN A 366 -3.53 -3.64 -9.58
C GLN A 366 -3.69 -4.69 -10.69
N ASP A 367 -4.89 -4.92 -11.20
CA ASP A 367 -5.17 -5.85 -12.29
C ASP A 367 -4.57 -5.34 -13.62
N ILE A 368 -4.66 -4.03 -13.88
CA ILE A 368 -3.98 -3.38 -15.01
C ILE A 368 -2.47 -3.45 -14.83
N ARG A 369 -1.97 -3.17 -13.61
CA ARG A 369 -0.54 -3.27 -13.30
C ARG A 369 0.03 -4.67 -13.56
N GLN A 370 -0.67 -5.72 -13.15
CA GLN A 370 -0.18 -7.10 -13.30
C GLN A 370 -0.01 -7.51 -14.77
N THR A 371 -0.82 -6.95 -15.66
CA THR A 371 -0.77 -7.19 -17.10
C THR A 371 0.15 -6.19 -17.83
N LEU A 372 0.88 -5.34 -17.10
CA LEU A 372 1.83 -4.41 -17.69
C LEU A 372 3.01 -5.14 -18.33
N GLU A 373 3.24 -4.88 -19.60
CA GLU A 373 4.32 -5.50 -20.37
C GLU A 373 5.72 -5.07 -19.90
N GLU A 374 6.69 -5.91 -20.21
CA GLU A 374 8.09 -5.67 -19.93
C GLU A 374 8.73 -4.83 -21.05
N SER A 375 8.58 -3.50 -20.96
CA SER A 375 9.14 -2.56 -21.94
C SER A 375 10.66 -2.41 -21.84
N LEU A 376 11.21 -2.58 -20.63
CA LEU A 376 12.64 -2.71 -20.36
C LEU A 376 12.91 -3.93 -19.46
N PRO A 377 14.13 -4.50 -19.46
CA PRO A 377 14.45 -5.68 -18.66
C PRO A 377 14.06 -5.56 -17.19
N GLY A 378 13.28 -6.51 -16.69
CA GLY A 378 12.82 -6.58 -15.30
C GLY A 378 11.69 -5.61 -14.92
N THR A 379 11.05 -4.96 -15.90
CA THR A 379 9.98 -3.97 -15.65
C THR A 379 8.55 -4.49 -15.79
N GLY A 380 8.38 -5.74 -16.22
CA GLY A 380 7.07 -6.38 -16.36
C GLY A 380 6.29 -6.40 -15.04
N GLY A 381 4.97 -6.24 -15.13
CA GLY A 381 4.09 -6.11 -13.96
C GLY A 381 4.33 -4.82 -13.15
N GLY A 382 4.99 -3.82 -13.73
CA GLY A 382 5.32 -2.57 -13.03
C GLY A 382 6.36 -2.78 -11.92
N ARG A 383 7.34 -3.66 -12.16
CA ARG A 383 8.46 -3.92 -11.25
C ARG A 383 9.61 -2.95 -11.53
N ASN A 384 10.45 -2.74 -10.52
CA ASN A 384 11.70 -2.00 -10.63
C ASN A 384 12.87 -2.98 -10.33
N PRO A 385 13.89 -3.09 -11.20
CA PRO A 385 15.05 -3.94 -10.96
C PRO A 385 15.74 -3.71 -9.61
N HIS A 386 15.81 -2.46 -9.14
CA HIS A 386 16.39 -2.13 -7.83
C HIS A 386 15.55 -2.71 -6.69
N ASP A 387 14.23 -2.48 -6.72
CA ASP A 387 13.32 -3.02 -5.70
C ASP A 387 13.33 -4.55 -5.72
N GLN A 388 13.44 -5.18 -6.89
CA GLN A 388 13.55 -6.64 -7.01
C GLN A 388 14.80 -7.18 -6.33
N LEU A 389 15.94 -6.50 -6.46
CA LEU A 389 17.16 -6.88 -5.77
C LEU A 389 16.99 -6.76 -4.26
N VAL A 390 16.43 -5.64 -3.78
CA VAL A 390 16.15 -5.42 -2.35
C VAL A 390 15.23 -6.52 -1.81
N VAL A 391 14.11 -6.80 -2.49
CA VAL A 391 13.16 -7.86 -2.09
C VAL A 391 13.84 -9.23 -2.00
N LYS A 392 14.69 -9.59 -2.98
CA LYS A 392 15.44 -10.85 -2.93
C LYS A 392 16.37 -10.92 -1.72
N ILE A 393 17.09 -9.84 -1.43
CA ILE A 393 17.97 -9.75 -0.24
C ILE A 393 17.15 -9.90 1.04
N LEU A 394 16.02 -9.18 1.13
CA LEU A 394 15.14 -9.20 2.30
C LEU A 394 14.56 -10.59 2.58
N PHE A 395 14.26 -11.39 1.55
CA PHE A 395 13.84 -12.78 1.74
C PHE A 395 14.99 -13.71 2.09
N ILE A 396 16.19 -13.53 1.53
CA ILE A 396 17.32 -14.44 1.77
C ILE A 396 17.95 -14.23 3.15
N LEU A 397 18.02 -12.99 3.61
CA LEU A 397 18.77 -12.60 4.80
C LEU A 397 18.30 -13.30 6.09
N PRO A 398 16.99 -13.42 6.41
CA PRO A 398 16.53 -14.17 7.57
C PRO A 398 16.96 -15.64 7.54
N PHE A 399 16.92 -16.32 6.38
CA PHE A 399 17.42 -17.69 6.27
C PHE A 399 18.92 -17.77 6.50
N CYS A 400 19.70 -16.82 5.98
CA CYS A 400 21.14 -16.76 6.24
C CYS A 400 21.44 -16.56 7.74
N LEU A 401 20.69 -15.69 8.42
CA LEU A 401 20.83 -15.47 9.87
C LEU A 401 20.49 -16.74 10.67
N LEU A 402 19.43 -17.45 10.29
CA LEU A 402 19.05 -18.72 10.90
C LEU A 402 20.10 -19.81 10.66
N LEU A 403 20.61 -19.94 9.43
CA LEU A 403 21.65 -20.91 9.07
C LEU A 403 22.98 -20.60 9.77
N PHE A 404 23.35 -19.33 9.86
CA PHE A 404 24.55 -18.91 10.59
C PHE A 404 24.42 -19.15 12.09
N GLY A 405 23.26 -18.83 12.68
CA GLY A 405 22.97 -19.14 14.08
C GLY A 405 22.99 -20.65 14.36
N TYR A 406 22.41 -21.45 13.46
CA TYR A 406 22.47 -22.91 13.52
C TYR A 406 23.91 -23.41 13.42
N TYR A 407 24.69 -22.91 12.46
CA TYR A 407 26.09 -23.29 12.28
C TYR A 407 26.95 -22.92 13.50
N GLN A 408 26.79 -21.71 14.07
CA GLN A 408 27.48 -21.31 15.29
C GLN A 408 27.10 -22.20 16.47
N SER A 409 25.82 -22.55 16.60
CA SER A 409 25.34 -23.47 17.64
C SER A 409 25.95 -24.86 17.47
N CYS A 410 25.94 -25.42 16.25
CA CYS A 410 26.56 -26.71 15.93
C CYS A 410 28.09 -26.71 16.08
N PHE A 411 28.76 -25.60 15.77
CA PHE A 411 30.22 -25.52 15.93
C PHE A 411 30.62 -25.40 17.41
N GLN A 412 29.79 -24.75 18.24
CA GLN A 412 29.97 -24.72 19.70
C GLN A 412 29.57 -26.04 20.37
N THR A 413 28.62 -26.79 19.79
CA THR A 413 28.20 -28.11 20.28
C THR A 413 28.70 -29.21 19.35
N ASN A 414 29.94 -29.65 19.58
CA ASN A 414 30.46 -30.85 18.95
C ASN A 414 29.74 -32.10 19.54
N LYS A 415 28.51 -32.40 19.08
CA LYS A 415 27.85 -33.72 18.94
C LYS A 415 26.32 -33.63 18.87
N GLU A 416 25.78 -34.49 17.97
CA GLU A 416 24.39 -34.97 17.81
C GLU A 416 23.42 -34.15 16.95
N LEU A 417 23.35 -34.60 15.70
CA LEU A 417 22.32 -34.39 14.69
C LEU A 417 20.96 -34.92 15.19
N ILE A 418 20.08 -34.06 15.70
CA ILE A 418 18.68 -34.43 16.03
C ILE A 418 17.72 -33.55 15.22
N SER A 419 17.42 -34.00 14.00
CA SER A 419 16.34 -33.47 13.16
C SER A 419 15.36 -34.61 12.85
N LEU A 420 14.08 -34.29 12.66
CA LEU A 420 12.90 -35.16 12.42
C LEU A 420 12.25 -35.94 13.59
N ARG A 421 12.95 -36.39 14.65
CA ARG A 421 12.26 -37.10 15.76
C ARG A 421 11.40 -36.18 16.67
N SER A 422 11.70 -34.89 16.69
CA SER A 422 11.06 -33.86 17.54
C SER A 422 9.63 -33.48 17.10
N LEU A 423 9.38 -33.32 15.80
CA LEU A 423 8.07 -32.92 15.24
C LEU A 423 7.00 -34.00 15.41
N CYS A 424 7.35 -35.28 15.27
CA CYS A 424 6.43 -36.39 15.54
C CYS A 424 6.19 -36.61 17.04
N ALA A 425 7.09 -36.15 17.92
CA ALA A 425 6.87 -36.14 19.36
C ALA A 425 5.95 -34.96 19.78
N PHE A 426 6.10 -33.80 19.12
CA PHE A 426 5.25 -32.62 19.27
C PHE A 426 3.77 -32.92 18.95
N ALA A 427 3.49 -33.54 17.79
CA ALA A 427 2.12 -33.91 17.41
C ALA A 427 1.49 -34.95 18.36
N ARG A 428 2.31 -35.87 18.92
CA ARG A 428 1.85 -36.89 19.88
C ARG A 428 1.56 -36.31 21.27
N ARG A 429 2.35 -35.34 21.76
CA ARG A 429 2.12 -34.68 23.07
C ARG A 429 0.98 -33.67 23.06
N ALA A 430 0.81 -32.89 21.99
CA ALA A 430 -0.35 -32.00 21.85
C ALA A 430 -1.67 -32.80 21.86
N ARG A 431 -1.66 -33.98 21.20
CA ARG A 431 -2.79 -34.92 21.21
C ARG A 431 -3.04 -35.55 22.59
N HIS A 432 -1.99 -35.71 23.40
CA HIS A 432 -2.11 -36.28 24.75
C HIS A 432 -2.62 -35.26 25.77
N LYS A 433 -2.18 -33.99 25.68
CA LYS A 433 -2.61 -32.89 26.55
C LYS A 433 -4.07 -32.47 26.28
N TYR A 434 -4.55 -32.66 25.04
CA TYR A 434 -5.96 -32.45 24.69
C TYR A 434 -6.87 -33.63 25.08
N LYS A 435 -6.31 -34.81 25.38
CA LYS A 435 -7.05 -36.03 25.72
C LYS A 435 -7.07 -36.33 27.22
N SER A 436 -6.22 -35.69 28.01
CA SER A 436 -6.33 -35.64 29.47
C SER A 436 -7.31 -34.53 29.85
N GLU A 437 -8.53 -34.89 30.20
CA GLU A 437 -9.49 -34.00 30.87
C GLU A 437 -8.86 -33.46 32.17
N GLU A 438 -8.37 -32.24 32.13
CA GLU A 438 -8.39 -31.35 33.29
C GLU A 438 -9.46 -30.30 33.02
N SER A 439 -10.45 -30.28 33.90
CA SER A 439 -11.62 -29.40 33.87
C SER A 439 -11.25 -27.95 33.59
N LEU A 440 -11.84 -27.39 32.52
CA LEU A 440 -11.92 -25.94 32.28
C LEU A 440 -12.46 -25.23 33.53
N PRO A 441 -11.77 -24.21 34.08
CA PRO A 441 -12.40 -23.34 35.07
C PRO A 441 -13.41 -22.45 34.34
N SER A 442 -14.67 -22.60 34.72
CA SER A 442 -15.79 -21.76 34.32
C SER A 442 -15.50 -20.29 34.64
N TYR A 443 -15.44 -19.43 33.62
CA TYR A 443 -15.41 -17.98 33.81
C TYR A 443 -16.83 -17.41 33.74
N SER A 444 -17.36 -17.02 34.88
CA SER A 444 -18.55 -16.16 34.96
C SER A 444 -18.13 -14.69 35.10
N VAL A 445 -18.60 -13.90 34.13
CA VAL A 445 -19.05 -12.51 34.23
C VAL A 445 -18.02 -11.39 34.54
N VAL A 446 -18.09 -10.39 33.65
CA VAL A 446 -17.55 -9.04 33.63
C VAL A 446 -17.53 -8.31 34.99
N GLY A 447 -16.44 -7.58 35.24
CA GLY A 447 -16.40 -6.48 36.21
C GLY A 447 -15.20 -5.56 35.98
N SER A 448 -15.45 -4.40 35.36
CA SER A 448 -14.52 -3.27 35.31
C SER A 448 -14.33 -2.68 36.70
N ALA A 449 -13.08 -2.54 37.17
CA ALA A 449 -12.56 -1.36 37.87
C ALA A 449 -11.14 -1.62 38.40
N SER A 450 -10.28 -0.65 38.13
CA SER A 450 -9.03 -0.33 38.83
C SER A 450 -8.92 -0.84 40.27
N SER A 451 -7.99 -1.75 40.52
CA SER A 451 -7.24 -1.81 41.78
C SER A 451 -6.03 -2.72 41.63
N PHE A 452 -4.84 -2.17 41.91
CA PHE A 452 -3.67 -2.95 42.27
C PHE A 452 -4.06 -3.82 43.48
N SER A 453 -4.15 -5.13 43.29
CA SER A 453 -4.27 -6.06 44.41
C SER A 453 -3.32 -7.23 44.24
N ILE A 454 -2.52 -7.38 45.30
CA ILE A 454 -1.42 -8.31 45.51
C ILE A 454 -1.97 -9.74 45.52
N SER A 455 -1.57 -10.57 44.56
CA SER A 455 -1.79 -12.01 44.69
C SER A 455 -0.74 -12.60 45.64
N ASN A 456 -1.09 -12.63 46.94
CA ASN A 456 -0.44 -13.51 47.89
C ASN A 456 -0.84 -14.96 47.56
N GLN A 457 -0.04 -15.65 46.76
CA GLN A 457 -0.05 -17.12 46.71
C GLN A 457 1.29 -17.68 47.18
N ARG A 458 1.22 -18.24 48.40
CA ARG A 458 2.06 -19.31 48.99
C ARG A 458 3.57 -19.22 48.71
N LEU A 459 4.20 -18.43 49.57
CA LEU A 459 5.61 -18.47 49.91
C LEU A 459 5.93 -19.80 50.62
N SER A 460 6.64 -20.70 49.95
CA SER A 460 7.43 -21.74 50.62
C SER A 460 8.76 -21.12 51.02
N ASN A 461 9.13 -21.28 52.28
CA ASN A 461 10.33 -20.72 52.90
C ASN A 461 11.62 -21.13 52.14
N GLY A 462 12.35 -20.12 51.68
CA GLY A 462 13.69 -20.22 51.13
C GLY A 462 14.10 -18.83 50.62
N THR A 463 15.26 -18.34 51.05
CA THR A 463 15.80 -17.02 50.70
C THR A 463 16.06 -16.92 49.19
N HIS A 464 15.02 -16.64 48.41
CA HIS A 464 15.11 -16.33 46.98
C HIS A 464 15.12 -14.82 46.81
N SER A 465 16.11 -14.31 46.08
CA SER A 465 16.25 -12.90 45.70
C SER A 465 14.89 -12.35 45.20
N LYS A 466 14.29 -11.44 45.96
CA LYS A 466 13.00 -10.83 45.60
C LYS A 466 13.17 -10.06 44.29
N LEU A 467 12.45 -10.48 43.25
CA LEU A 467 12.36 -9.74 42.00
C LEU A 467 11.84 -8.32 42.31
N PRO A 468 12.43 -7.25 41.76
CA PRO A 468 11.92 -5.90 42.01
C PRO A 468 10.45 -5.79 41.62
N LEU A 469 9.65 -5.07 42.43
CA LEU A 469 8.20 -4.89 42.21
C LEU A 469 7.86 -4.31 40.82
N TYR A 470 8.77 -3.55 40.22
CA TYR A 470 8.60 -2.92 38.90
C TYR A 470 9.10 -3.80 37.73
N PHE A 471 9.62 -5.01 37.99
CA PHE A 471 10.24 -5.84 36.97
C PHE A 471 9.27 -6.24 35.84
N GLY A 472 8.05 -6.66 36.17
CA GLY A 472 7.02 -6.99 35.18
C GLY A 472 6.68 -5.79 34.30
N ALA A 473 6.53 -4.60 34.90
CA ALA A 473 6.25 -3.37 34.18
C ALA A 473 7.37 -2.98 33.20
N ILE A 474 8.64 -3.16 33.57
CA ILE A 474 9.78 -2.94 32.66
C ILE A 474 9.73 -3.93 31.49
N ALA A 475 9.44 -5.21 31.74
CA ALA A 475 9.35 -6.21 30.68
C ALA A 475 8.25 -5.87 29.65
N VAL A 476 7.09 -5.41 30.13
CA VAL A 476 5.99 -4.94 29.29
C VAL A 476 6.43 -3.73 28.47
N LEU A 477 7.05 -2.72 29.08
CA LEU A 477 7.54 -1.53 28.37
C LEU A 477 8.53 -1.89 27.27
N VAL A 478 9.53 -2.72 27.57
CA VAL A 478 10.54 -3.16 26.59
C VAL A 478 9.89 -3.97 25.45
N CYS A 479 8.87 -4.79 25.76
CA CYS A 479 8.11 -5.52 24.75
C CYS A 479 7.41 -4.58 23.76
N PHE A 480 6.66 -3.58 24.25
CA PHE A 480 5.97 -2.63 23.36
C PHE A 480 6.92 -1.73 22.58
N VAL A 481 8.02 -1.26 23.18
CA VAL A 481 9.05 -0.50 22.48
C VAL A 481 9.68 -1.35 21.37
N SER A 482 9.99 -2.61 21.65
CA SER A 482 10.53 -3.55 20.66
C SER A 482 9.56 -3.79 19.52
N ALA A 483 8.27 -3.96 19.82
CA ALA A 483 7.23 -4.19 18.80
C ALA A 483 7.01 -2.96 17.92
N GLY A 484 6.92 -1.77 18.51
CA GLY A 484 6.79 -0.51 17.78
C GLY A 484 7.98 -0.24 16.86
N PHE A 485 9.21 -0.42 17.38
CA PHE A 485 10.42 -0.29 16.57
C PHE A 485 10.45 -1.32 15.44
N SER A 486 10.08 -2.58 15.70
CA SER A 486 10.12 -3.65 14.70
C SER A 486 9.15 -3.40 13.55
N LEU A 487 7.95 -2.89 13.86
CA LEU A 487 6.97 -2.50 12.84
C LEU A 487 7.49 -1.32 12.00
N ALA A 488 8.01 -0.28 12.65
CA ALA A 488 8.56 0.90 11.95
C ALA A 488 9.76 0.53 11.07
N PHE A 489 10.65 -0.34 11.57
CA PHE A 489 11.81 -0.86 10.84
C PHE A 489 11.38 -1.65 9.61
N ALA A 490 10.38 -2.54 9.73
CA ALA A 490 9.85 -3.29 8.60
C ALA A 490 9.27 -2.35 7.52
N PHE A 491 8.51 -1.32 7.90
CA PHE A 491 8.02 -0.32 6.95
C PHE A 491 9.13 0.49 6.26
N ALA A 492 10.24 0.74 6.95
CA ALA A 492 11.35 1.52 6.43
C ALA A 492 12.17 0.75 5.37
N ILE A 493 12.35 -0.57 5.54
CA ILE A 493 13.20 -1.38 4.65
C ILE A 493 12.45 -1.94 3.44
N ILE A 494 11.12 -2.09 3.50
CA ILE A 494 10.31 -2.67 2.42
C ILE A 494 10.03 -1.59 1.37
N PRO A 495 10.43 -1.79 0.09
CA PRO A 495 10.11 -0.83 -0.96
C PRO A 495 8.61 -0.64 -1.12
N ARG A 496 8.15 0.62 -1.24
CA ARG A 496 6.73 0.96 -1.27
C ARG A 496 5.98 0.35 -2.45
N GLN A 497 6.62 0.29 -3.61
CA GLN A 497 5.99 -0.08 -4.88
C GLN A 497 6.10 -1.57 -5.21
N VAL A 498 6.24 -2.47 -4.22
CA VAL A 498 6.19 -3.92 -4.46
C VAL A 498 4.74 -4.40 -4.67
N MET A 499 4.58 -5.69 -5.00
CA MET A 499 3.24 -6.29 -5.08
C MET A 499 2.60 -6.38 -3.68
N PRO A 500 1.27 -6.21 -3.55
CA PRO A 500 0.59 -6.20 -2.25
C PRO A 500 0.93 -7.37 -1.32
N TRP A 501 0.92 -8.60 -1.86
CA TRP A 501 1.26 -9.80 -1.10
C TRP A 501 2.74 -9.87 -0.71
N THR A 502 3.64 -9.49 -1.62
CA THR A 502 5.08 -9.44 -1.34
C THR A 502 5.37 -8.48 -0.19
N GLY A 503 4.78 -7.28 -0.23
CA GLY A 503 4.93 -6.30 0.85
C GLY A 503 4.37 -6.80 2.17
N LEU A 504 3.19 -7.43 2.17
CA LEU A 504 2.58 -7.97 3.39
C LEU A 504 3.39 -9.13 4.01
N LEU A 505 3.90 -10.04 3.19
CA LEU A 505 4.73 -11.16 3.68
C LEU A 505 6.03 -10.64 4.29
N LEU A 506 6.73 -9.75 3.60
CA LEU A 506 7.94 -9.12 4.13
C LEU A 506 7.64 -8.31 5.39
N MET A 507 6.47 -7.66 5.48
CA MET A 507 6.06 -6.91 6.66
C MET A 507 5.96 -7.83 7.88
N PHE A 508 5.28 -8.97 7.75
CA PHE A 508 5.21 -9.95 8.83
C PHE A 508 6.58 -10.52 9.17
N GLU A 509 7.33 -10.98 8.16
CA GLU A 509 8.65 -11.57 8.34
C GLU A 509 9.60 -10.64 9.10
N TRP A 510 9.76 -9.41 8.64
CA TRP A 510 10.70 -8.47 9.25
C TRP A 510 10.23 -7.86 10.56
N THR A 511 8.92 -7.69 10.74
CA THR A 511 8.36 -7.30 12.05
C THR A 511 8.66 -8.39 13.08
N PHE A 512 8.38 -9.66 12.75
CA PHE A 512 8.63 -10.75 13.67
C PHE A 512 10.12 -10.98 13.91
N VAL A 513 10.95 -11.07 12.86
CA VAL A 513 12.41 -11.26 13.00
C VAL A 513 13.02 -10.17 13.88
N SER A 514 12.71 -8.90 13.63
CA SER A 514 13.25 -7.79 14.41
C SER A 514 12.73 -7.82 15.86
N PHE A 515 11.46 -8.16 16.06
CA PHE A 515 10.86 -8.26 17.40
C PHE A 515 11.48 -9.40 18.21
N PHE A 516 11.65 -10.57 17.59
CA PHE A 516 12.34 -11.72 18.18
C PHE A 516 13.77 -11.38 18.56
N LEU A 517 14.50 -10.65 17.71
CA LEU A 517 15.88 -10.23 18.02
C LEU A 517 15.90 -9.24 19.19
N LEU A 518 15.07 -8.19 19.16
CA LEU A 518 15.06 -7.16 20.19
C LEU A 518 14.54 -7.68 21.53
N PHE A 519 13.30 -8.17 21.58
CA PHE A 519 12.72 -8.66 22.82
C PHE A 519 13.37 -9.96 23.28
N GLY A 520 13.79 -10.84 22.37
CA GLY A 520 14.58 -12.02 22.71
C GLY A 520 15.95 -11.69 23.28
N SER A 521 16.62 -10.64 22.80
CA SER A 521 17.88 -10.17 23.41
C SER A 521 17.67 -9.65 24.84
N TYR A 522 16.56 -8.94 25.08
CA TYR A 522 16.16 -8.54 26.43
C TYR A 522 15.89 -9.75 27.33
N LEU A 523 15.15 -10.75 26.87
CA LEU A 523 14.93 -11.99 27.64
C LEU A 523 16.23 -12.74 27.93
N ARG A 524 17.19 -12.74 26.99
CA ARG A 524 18.53 -13.32 27.20
C ARG A 524 19.32 -12.54 28.24
N PHE A 525 19.22 -11.21 28.25
CA PHE A 525 19.79 -10.36 29.30
C PHE A 525 19.17 -10.68 30.67
N VAL A 526 17.84 -10.78 30.74
CA VAL A 526 17.10 -11.15 31.96
C VAL A 526 17.51 -12.55 32.47
N TYR A 527 17.67 -13.52 31.57
CA TYR A 527 18.17 -14.85 31.92
C TYR A 527 19.57 -14.77 32.55
N ARG A 528 20.50 -14.03 31.93
CA ARG A 528 21.86 -13.83 32.47
C ARG A 528 21.83 -13.12 33.81
N TRP A 529 20.98 -12.10 33.97
CA TRP A 529 20.77 -11.41 35.23
C TRP A 529 20.33 -12.39 36.33
N GLY A 530 19.36 -13.25 36.05
CA GLY A 530 18.90 -14.29 36.98
C GLY A 530 20.05 -15.21 37.40
N SER A 531 20.86 -15.66 36.43
CA SER A 531 22.05 -16.48 36.68
C SER A 531 23.08 -15.79 37.58
N ILE A 532 23.37 -14.50 37.37
CA ILE A 532 24.31 -13.73 38.20
C ILE A 532 23.76 -13.53 39.61
N SER A 533 22.46 -13.24 39.75
CA SER A 533 21.81 -13.00 41.03
C SER A 533 21.86 -14.22 41.96
N ALA A 534 21.92 -15.44 41.40
CA ALA A 534 22.13 -16.66 42.17
C ALA A 534 23.50 -16.69 42.92
N ASN A 535 24.54 -16.02 42.41
CA ASN A 535 25.86 -15.98 43.06
C ASN A 535 25.87 -15.17 44.37
N HIS A 536 25.04 -14.13 44.48
CA HIS A 536 25.01 -13.27 45.66
C HIS A 536 24.31 -13.90 46.87
N VAL A 537 23.46 -14.90 46.64
CA VAL A 537 22.76 -15.62 47.71
C VAL A 537 23.59 -16.79 48.25
N GLY A 538 24.55 -17.31 47.46
CA GLY A 538 25.41 -18.44 47.85
C GLY A 538 26.60 -18.11 48.77
N PHE A 539 26.80 -16.84 49.17
CA PHE A 539 27.95 -16.42 49.98
C PHE A 539 27.62 -16.16 51.47
N SER A 540 26.43 -16.53 51.94
CA SER A 540 26.05 -16.44 53.35
C SER A 540 25.34 -17.72 53.78
N ASN A 541 26.12 -18.76 54.07
CA ASN A 541 25.91 -19.71 55.17
C ASN A 541 26.94 -20.84 55.05
N SER A 542 28.09 -20.63 55.68
CA SER A 542 28.86 -21.73 56.24
C SER A 542 28.10 -22.24 57.46
N ASP A 543 27.37 -23.34 57.31
CA ASP A 543 27.15 -24.27 58.42
C ASP A 543 26.83 -25.69 57.92
N SER A 544 27.25 -26.62 58.74
CA SER A 544 27.61 -28.02 58.48
C SER A 544 26.46 -28.99 58.23
N SER A 545 26.80 -30.05 57.46
CA SER A 545 26.33 -31.44 57.62
C SER A 545 24.85 -31.76 57.40
N GLU A 546 24.54 -32.49 56.31
CA GLU A 546 24.02 -33.86 56.42
C GLU A 546 24.00 -34.57 55.05
N ASN A 547 24.54 -35.79 55.03
CA ASN A 547 24.60 -36.68 53.88
C ASN A 547 23.26 -37.39 53.68
N HIS A 548 22.63 -37.24 52.52
CA HIS A 548 21.73 -38.26 51.99
C HIS A 548 21.94 -38.49 50.49
N MET A 549 22.58 -39.61 50.17
CA MET A 549 22.55 -40.26 48.86
C MET A 549 21.15 -40.83 48.61
N GLY A 550 20.52 -40.47 47.48
CA GLY A 550 19.20 -40.98 47.10
C GLY A 550 18.80 -40.72 45.64
N SER A 551 19.14 -41.67 44.77
CA SER A 551 18.68 -41.91 43.39
C SER A 551 18.77 -40.77 42.35
N GLY A 552 19.79 -40.85 41.51
CA GLY A 552 19.87 -40.10 40.26
C GLY A 552 18.86 -40.60 39.24
N HIS A 553 17.72 -39.93 39.13
CA HIS A 553 16.94 -39.93 37.89
C HIS A 553 17.54 -38.88 36.96
N GLN A 554 18.43 -39.37 36.11
CA GLN A 554 19.04 -38.65 35.01
C GLN A 554 17.94 -38.19 34.02
N ARG A 555 17.34 -37.01 34.24
CA ARG A 555 16.53 -36.32 33.23
C ARG A 555 17.44 -35.81 32.11
N ASN A 556 17.90 -36.74 31.28
CA ASN A 556 18.36 -36.44 29.93
C ASN A 556 17.13 -36.22 29.06
N MET A 557 16.69 -34.97 28.88
CA MET A 557 15.92 -34.55 27.71
C MET A 557 16.02 -33.02 27.59
N SER A 558 16.45 -32.55 26.43
CA SER A 558 16.47 -31.15 26.01
C SER A 558 15.06 -30.54 26.18
N ASP A 559 14.82 -29.87 27.31
CA ASP A 559 13.61 -29.07 27.54
C ASP A 559 13.69 -27.81 26.67
N CYS A 560 13.23 -27.91 25.42
CA CYS A 560 12.77 -26.73 24.71
C CYS A 560 11.66 -26.10 25.57
N ASP A 561 11.80 -24.81 25.85
CA ASP A 561 10.85 -24.04 26.66
C ASP A 561 9.50 -23.97 25.92
N MET A 562 8.63 -24.96 26.20
CA MET A 562 7.34 -25.13 25.53
C MET A 562 6.42 -23.94 25.81
N ASP A 563 6.52 -23.36 27.01
CA ASP A 563 5.71 -22.21 27.42
C ASP A 563 6.14 -20.97 26.65
N ALA A 564 7.45 -20.71 26.53
CA ALA A 564 7.93 -19.60 25.71
C ALA A 564 7.50 -19.73 24.25
N THR A 565 7.60 -20.93 23.68
CA THR A 565 7.16 -21.22 22.31
C THR A 565 5.68 -20.91 22.11
N PHE A 566 4.83 -21.25 23.09
CA PHE A 566 3.40 -20.96 23.04
C PHE A 566 3.12 -19.44 23.02
N TYR A 567 3.80 -18.66 23.86
CA TYR A 567 3.63 -17.20 23.87
C TYR A 567 4.07 -16.55 22.55
N TRP A 568 5.21 -16.96 22.01
CA TRP A 568 5.70 -16.45 20.73
C TRP A 568 4.76 -16.74 19.56
N ILE A 569 4.30 -18.00 19.45
CA ILE A 569 3.33 -18.41 18.41
C ILE A 569 1.99 -17.70 18.63
N GLY A 570 1.55 -17.56 19.89
CA GLY A 570 0.31 -16.84 20.23
C GLY A 570 0.34 -15.39 19.78
N MET A 571 1.43 -14.65 20.08
CA MET A 571 1.60 -13.27 19.64
C MET A 571 1.58 -13.16 18.11
N ALA A 572 2.31 -14.04 17.42
CA ALA A 572 2.36 -14.04 15.95
C ALA A 572 1.00 -14.37 15.30
N ALA A 573 0.28 -15.35 15.85
CA ALA A 573 -1.03 -15.77 15.36
C ALA A 573 -2.07 -14.64 15.54
N ILE A 574 -2.14 -14.03 16.73
CA ILE A 574 -3.08 -12.94 17.01
C ILE A 574 -2.77 -11.74 16.12
N ALA A 575 -1.49 -11.37 15.96
CA ALA A 575 -1.08 -10.27 15.07
C ALA A 575 -1.47 -10.51 13.62
N THR A 576 -1.26 -11.74 13.12
CA THR A 576 -1.62 -12.13 11.75
C THR A 576 -3.14 -12.09 11.54
N VAL A 577 -3.90 -12.65 12.49
CA VAL A 577 -5.37 -12.63 12.46
C VAL A 577 -5.89 -11.19 12.52
N ALA A 578 -5.37 -10.34 13.39
CA ALA A 578 -5.81 -8.96 13.53
C ALA A 578 -5.75 -8.17 12.20
N VAL A 579 -4.70 -8.40 11.40
CA VAL A 579 -4.51 -7.73 10.10
C VAL A 579 -5.34 -8.37 8.99
N LEU A 580 -5.43 -9.70 8.93
CA LEU A 580 -6.07 -10.42 7.82
C LEU A 580 -7.58 -10.61 7.99
N LEU A 581 -8.08 -10.62 9.23
CA LEU A 581 -9.48 -10.93 9.54
C LEU A 581 -10.49 -10.06 8.77
N PRO A 582 -10.33 -8.72 8.64
CA PRO A 582 -11.28 -7.93 7.87
C PRO A 582 -11.38 -8.35 6.41
N THR A 583 -10.24 -8.72 5.81
CA THR A 583 -10.16 -9.17 4.42
C THR A 583 -10.77 -10.56 4.26
N ILE A 584 -10.51 -11.47 5.20
CA ILE A 584 -11.10 -12.82 5.23
C ILE A 584 -12.63 -12.75 5.36
N LEU A 585 -13.14 -11.81 6.17
CA LEU A 585 -14.58 -11.57 6.34
C LEU A 585 -15.22 -10.79 5.19
N GLY A 586 -14.46 -10.35 4.19
CA GLY A 586 -14.98 -9.60 3.05
C GLY A 586 -15.45 -8.18 3.39
N ILE A 587 -14.92 -7.57 4.46
CA ILE A 587 -15.30 -6.22 4.88
C ILE A 587 -14.69 -5.18 3.91
N THR A 588 -15.56 -4.48 3.17
CA THR A 588 -15.16 -3.45 2.21
C THR A 588 -15.15 -2.04 2.81
N ALA A 589 -16.02 -1.77 3.78
CA ALA A 589 -16.12 -0.45 4.41
C ALA A 589 -14.85 -0.10 5.22
N LEU A 590 -14.22 1.04 4.91
CA LEU A 590 -12.94 1.46 5.50
C LEU A 590 -12.97 1.50 7.02
N PHE A 591 -13.94 2.20 7.59
CA PHE A 591 -14.02 2.43 9.03
C PHE A 591 -14.33 1.15 9.79
N THR A 592 -15.16 0.26 9.23
CA THR A 592 -15.41 -1.06 9.82
C THR A 592 -14.16 -1.94 9.79
N LYS A 593 -13.42 -1.92 8.67
CA LYS A 593 -12.14 -2.63 8.55
C LYS A 593 -11.12 -2.12 9.57
N LEU A 594 -10.93 -0.80 9.65
CA LEU A 594 -9.99 -0.19 10.60
C LEU A 594 -10.42 -0.47 12.05
N GLY A 595 -11.71 -0.38 12.35
CA GLY A 595 -12.26 -0.71 13.67
C GLY A 595 -11.97 -2.16 14.08
N LEU A 596 -12.09 -3.11 13.15
CA LEU A 596 -11.77 -4.52 13.42
C LEU A 596 -10.27 -4.75 13.61
N MET A 597 -9.42 -4.06 12.84
CA MET A 597 -7.96 -4.10 13.04
C MET A 597 -7.56 -3.51 14.40
N VAL A 598 -8.18 -2.40 14.83
CA VAL A 598 -7.96 -1.80 16.15
C VAL A 598 -8.40 -2.76 17.25
N ALA A 599 -9.57 -3.37 17.14
CA ALA A 599 -10.05 -4.37 18.10
C ALA A 599 -9.07 -5.56 18.21
N GLY A 600 -8.59 -6.08 17.07
CA GLY A 600 -7.54 -7.11 17.05
C GLY A 600 -6.23 -6.65 17.69
N GLY A 601 -5.83 -5.39 17.48
CA GLY A 601 -4.68 -4.76 18.12
C GLY A 601 -4.80 -4.67 19.64
N VAL A 602 -5.99 -4.37 20.17
CA VAL A 602 -6.25 -4.36 21.63
C VAL A 602 -6.12 -5.77 22.22
N VAL A 603 -6.65 -6.79 21.53
CA VAL A 603 -6.49 -8.19 21.94
C VAL A 603 -5.00 -8.59 21.94
N LEU A 604 -4.27 -8.21 20.89
CA LEU A 604 -2.83 -8.44 20.79
C LEU A 604 -2.08 -7.77 21.94
N ALA A 605 -2.34 -6.48 22.21
CA ALA A 605 -1.69 -5.73 23.27
C ALA A 605 -1.94 -6.35 24.66
N SER A 606 -3.18 -6.82 24.91
CA SER A 606 -3.54 -7.50 26.15
C SER A 606 -2.75 -8.81 26.31
N PHE A 607 -2.69 -9.62 25.24
CA PHE A 607 -1.92 -10.87 25.24
C PHE A 607 -0.41 -10.62 25.38
N MET A 608 0.13 -9.62 24.70
CA MET A 608 1.54 -9.23 24.77
C MET A 608 1.94 -8.76 26.16
N THR A 609 1.07 -8.03 26.86
CA THR A 609 1.30 -7.59 28.24
C THR A 609 1.51 -8.80 29.15
N TYR A 610 0.56 -9.74 29.10
CA TYR A 610 0.63 -10.98 29.86
C TYR A 610 1.86 -11.84 29.48
N ALA A 611 2.08 -12.03 28.18
CA ALA A 611 3.20 -12.81 27.66
C ALA A 611 4.56 -12.22 28.06
N ALA A 612 4.73 -10.90 27.98
CA ALA A 612 6.00 -10.25 28.28
C ALA A 612 6.41 -10.43 29.75
N GLU A 613 5.48 -10.25 30.67
CA GLU A 613 5.72 -10.47 32.10
C GLU A 613 6.07 -11.93 32.39
N HIS A 614 5.28 -12.88 31.89
CA HIS A 614 5.51 -14.30 32.09
C HIS A 614 6.83 -14.78 31.49
N LEU A 615 7.16 -14.35 30.28
CA LEU A 615 8.43 -14.68 29.60
C LEU A 615 9.63 -14.14 30.38
N ALA A 616 9.56 -12.90 30.87
CA ALA A 616 10.66 -12.30 31.62
C ALA A 616 10.87 -12.98 32.99
N ILE A 617 9.79 -13.26 33.72
CA ILE A 617 9.87 -13.98 35.01
C ILE A 617 10.39 -15.40 34.78
N SER A 618 9.88 -16.10 33.77
CA SER A 618 10.35 -17.45 33.41
C SER A 618 11.84 -17.44 33.06
N ALA A 619 12.28 -16.50 32.22
CA ALA A 619 13.69 -16.36 31.83
C ALA A 619 14.60 -16.10 33.05
N PHE A 620 14.22 -15.20 33.95
CA PHE A 620 14.98 -14.91 35.16
C PHE A 620 15.08 -16.15 36.07
N ASN A 621 13.95 -16.81 36.33
CA ASN A 621 13.89 -18.01 37.17
C ASN A 621 14.68 -19.17 36.57
N LYS A 622 14.63 -19.35 35.25
CA LYS A 622 15.44 -20.34 34.53
C LYS A 622 16.92 -20.05 34.69
N GLY A 623 17.34 -18.78 34.59
CA GLY A 623 18.71 -18.35 34.84
C GLY A 623 19.21 -18.71 36.24
N GLN A 624 18.37 -18.56 37.27
CA GLN A 624 18.70 -18.98 38.64
C GLN A 624 18.83 -20.51 38.77
N LYS A 625 17.88 -21.25 38.21
CA LYS A 625 17.81 -22.71 38.30
C LYS A 625 18.99 -23.38 37.58
N ASP A 626 19.29 -22.95 36.36
CA ASP A 626 20.34 -23.57 35.53
C ASP A 626 21.72 -23.45 36.20
N ARG A 627 22.00 -22.35 36.92
CA ARG A 627 23.26 -22.18 37.64
C ARG A 627 23.31 -22.95 38.96
N ASN A 628 22.18 -23.07 39.66
CA ASN A 628 22.08 -23.92 40.86
C ASN A 628 22.18 -25.43 40.51
N GLY A 629 21.78 -25.85 39.30
CA GLY A 629 21.98 -27.21 38.77
C GLY A 629 23.36 -27.43 38.13
N SER A 630 24.06 -26.36 37.76
CA SER A 630 25.41 -26.37 37.21
C SER A 630 26.49 -26.57 38.29
N ARG A 631 26.41 -27.69 39.02
CA ARG A 631 27.62 -28.47 39.31
C ARG A 631 27.96 -29.41 38.14
N THR A 632 27.06 -29.59 37.16
CA THR A 632 27.36 -30.27 35.89
C THR A 632 26.36 -29.88 34.78
N ARG A 633 26.85 -29.18 33.74
CA ARG A 633 26.40 -29.13 32.32
C ARG A 633 26.04 -27.75 31.74
N SER A 634 26.54 -27.56 30.52
CA SER A 634 26.52 -26.38 29.65
C SER A 634 25.18 -26.15 28.94
N SER A 635 24.82 -24.88 28.77
CA SER A 635 23.54 -24.35 28.29
C SER A 635 23.42 -24.27 26.75
N CYS A 636 22.21 -24.45 26.20
CA CYS A 636 21.79 -24.10 24.84
C CYS A 636 20.67 -23.03 24.88
N PHE A 637 20.72 -22.02 24.00
CA PHE A 637 19.63 -21.08 23.69
C PHE A 637 19.55 -20.81 22.19
#